data_AF-A0A948PNJ9-F1
#
_entry.id   AF-A0A948PNJ9-F1
#
_cell.length_a   1.000
_cell.length_b   1.000
_cell.length_c   1.000
_cell.angle_alpha   90.00
_cell.angle_beta   90.00
_cell.angle_gamma   90.00
#
_symmetry.space_group_name_H-M   'P 1'
#
loop_
_entity.id
_entity.type
_entity.pdbx_description
1 polymer ?
#
loop_
_entity_poly.entity_id
_entity_poly.type
_entity_poly.pdbx_seq_one_letter_code
_entity_poly.pdbx_strand_id
1 'polypeptide(L)'
;MKKSTAGGHIMCSKKILFLFVVLLVLSMGFGFQDSQDHKVLFEKAKFTMETKGDLQEAIKLFSEILEKYPNEREYAAKSQLYVGMCYEKMGLKEAQKAYQNVVANYPEQTEAVRLAREKLSVLQKKAITSREETPEFTIKKIWTGPEADGLGKVSPDGRFLAYTDWVTGDLAVLEIATGKKRRLTNKGNWMKSQEFALFLAWSPDGKQIAYNWWDNSGYVDMRVIDAAGSKPPRTIHNMKNPGFSGAFIIGWTPDRKSVVTAIAEEIGLRGRISLVSIENGSERIIKEMDVRNLVYNQVISIDISPDGRWIAYSYPANDKNASNRDIYLMSINGKQNSPLIEHPACDLVIGWLPDGKTILFLSDREGTDDVWAISVKDGKPDGPPVLIETGIGTITPQGFDQDGSLYYITSPSRGNVYTAEWNPKTGEILEKPERPIKHLGKSTYSPSYSPDGKSLAYISVRGGNPMSKEQHVICIRSLDTGEEREFKTVYKSWERLSWSPDNHFILGIAGDGEDQNVHSLLCMLDTRSGDIKPVFRCELDWQKEWLNSPDFSPDGQSIYYVHTDSIKKIRRLLIRNLKSNDEKEVYRPTYRKNDRFQCALSPDGKQFVLQSFIRKDYQMAIHILPASGGVARELYREKDNESSSLVLTWSKD
;
A
#
# COMPACT_ATOMS: atom_id res chain seq x y z
N MET A 1 57.76 61.94 -3.36
CA MET A 1 56.56 61.82 -2.52
C MET A 1 55.63 60.79 -3.15
N LYS A 2 55.25 59.75 -2.37
CA LYS A 2 54.11 58.80 -2.46
C LYS A 2 53.85 58.09 -3.81
N LYS A 3 54.33 56.83 -4.00
CA LYS A 3 53.67 55.49 -3.77
C LYS A 3 52.51 55.22 -4.76
N SER A 4 52.41 54.14 -5.55
CA SER A 4 53.12 52.84 -5.79
C SER A 4 52.65 52.31 -7.19
N THR A 5 53.48 51.91 -8.18
CA THR A 5 54.10 50.58 -8.46
C THR A 5 53.15 49.37 -8.29
N ALA A 6 53.01 48.37 -9.18
CA ALA A 6 53.82 47.79 -10.27
C ALA A 6 52.88 47.10 -11.31
N GLY A 7 53.16 47.00 -12.63
CA GLY A 7 54.12 46.11 -13.34
C GLY A 7 53.33 45.01 -14.07
N GLY A 8 53.43 44.69 -15.37
CA GLY A 8 54.39 44.99 -16.43
C GLY A 8 55.01 43.70 -16.98
N HIS A 9 54.75 43.36 -18.27
CA HIS A 9 55.56 42.57 -19.25
C HIS A 9 54.63 42.29 -20.46
N ILE A 10 54.77 42.75 -21.72
CA ILE A 10 55.88 43.05 -22.66
C ILE A 10 56.76 41.82 -22.94
N MET A 11 56.63 41.13 -24.10
CA MET A 11 57.30 41.43 -25.38
C MET A 11 57.26 40.28 -26.42
N CYS A 12 57.17 40.67 -27.71
CA CYS A 12 57.95 40.22 -28.87
C CYS A 12 58.06 38.74 -29.35
N SER A 13 57.63 38.58 -30.62
CA SER A 13 58.43 38.13 -31.78
C SER A 13 59.01 36.70 -31.80
N LYS A 14 58.56 35.91 -32.80
CA LYS A 14 59.45 35.33 -33.83
C LYS A 14 58.67 34.75 -35.02
N LYS A 15 58.76 35.43 -36.16
CA LYS A 15 58.65 34.82 -37.51
C LYS A 15 59.93 34.00 -37.75
N ILE A 16 59.87 32.68 -37.60
CA ILE A 16 60.81 31.74 -38.23
C ILE A 16 59.99 30.49 -38.59
N LEU A 17 60.11 30.04 -39.84
CA LEU A 17 59.51 28.83 -40.43
C LEU A 17 58.04 28.92 -40.88
N PHE A 18 57.78 29.90 -41.74
CA PHE A 18 56.72 29.83 -42.75
C PHE A 18 57.38 29.28 -44.03
N LEU A 19 57.50 27.95 -44.17
CA LEU A 19 57.71 27.15 -45.39
C LEU A 19 58.13 25.73 -44.94
N PHE A 20 57.49 24.67 -45.48
CA PHE A 20 57.44 23.28 -44.98
C PHE A 20 56.48 23.15 -43.77
N VAL A 21 55.17 22.95 -43.92
CA VAL A 21 54.50 21.83 -44.60
C VAL A 21 53.11 22.32 -45.05
N VAL A 22 52.97 22.61 -46.34
CA VAL A 22 51.69 22.84 -47.06
C VAL A 22 51.32 21.59 -47.88
N LEU A 23 51.82 20.40 -47.50
CA LEU A 23 51.43 19.12 -48.09
C LEU A 23 51.50 18.03 -47.02
N LEU A 24 50.35 17.41 -46.70
CA LEU A 24 50.02 16.57 -45.52
C LEU A 24 49.66 17.43 -44.30
N VAL A 25 48.43 17.90 -44.12
CA VAL A 25 47.22 17.10 -43.88
C VAL A 25 46.03 17.72 -44.63
N LEU A 26 45.80 17.20 -45.84
CA LEU A 26 44.53 17.31 -46.58
C LEU A 26 43.73 16.01 -46.38
N SER A 27 43.85 15.40 -45.21
CA SER A 27 43.18 14.15 -44.84
C SER A 27 43.11 14.00 -43.31
N MET A 28 42.38 14.90 -42.63
CA MET A 28 41.80 14.70 -41.30
C MET A 28 40.86 15.89 -40.99
N GLY A 29 39.99 16.21 -41.95
CA GLY A 29 38.71 16.86 -41.68
C GLY A 29 37.65 15.80 -41.90
N PHE A 30 36.60 15.78 -41.07
CA PHE A 30 35.58 14.74 -40.92
C PHE A 30 35.97 13.61 -39.96
N GLY A 31 35.55 13.74 -38.70
CA GLY A 31 35.61 12.62 -37.75
C GLY A 31 35.29 12.93 -36.28
N PHE A 32 35.29 14.20 -35.84
CA PHE A 32 35.17 14.53 -34.41
C PHE A 32 34.21 15.68 -34.07
N GLN A 33 33.19 15.93 -34.91
CA GLN A 33 32.18 16.98 -34.65
C GLN A 33 30.78 16.43 -34.35
N ASP A 34 30.57 15.12 -34.39
CA ASP A 34 29.24 14.48 -34.37
C ASP A 34 28.72 14.08 -32.97
N SER A 35 29.54 14.15 -31.91
CA SER A 35 29.22 13.46 -30.64
C SER A 35 28.30 14.24 -29.66
N GLN A 36 27.86 15.46 -29.99
CA GLN A 36 26.99 16.27 -29.10
C GLN A 36 25.85 17.04 -29.81
N ASP A 37 25.67 16.87 -31.12
CA ASP A 37 24.71 17.66 -31.90
C ASP A 37 23.24 17.46 -31.44
N HIS A 38 22.88 16.25 -31.00
CA HIS A 38 21.54 15.96 -30.46
C HIS A 38 21.22 16.77 -29.18
N LYS A 39 22.22 17.06 -28.33
CA LYS A 39 22.03 17.84 -27.09
C LYS A 39 21.82 19.31 -27.40
N VAL A 40 22.61 19.85 -28.32
CA VAL A 40 22.48 21.24 -28.79
C VAL A 40 21.13 21.43 -29.47
N LEU A 41 20.71 20.47 -30.30
CA LEU A 41 19.42 20.50 -30.96
C LEU A 41 18.26 20.42 -29.96
N PHE A 42 18.39 19.60 -28.91
CA PHE A 42 17.40 19.49 -27.84
C PHE A 42 17.24 20.80 -27.06
N GLU A 43 18.34 21.43 -26.65
CA GLU A 43 18.29 22.72 -25.94
C GLU A 43 17.71 23.83 -26.83
N LYS A 44 18.03 23.83 -28.13
CA LYS A 44 17.43 24.75 -29.11
C LYS A 44 15.91 24.54 -29.23
N ALA A 45 15.47 23.28 -29.29
CA ALA A 45 14.05 22.94 -29.34
C ALA A 45 13.32 23.38 -28.06
N LYS A 46 13.91 23.12 -26.90
CA LYS A 46 13.39 23.55 -25.60
C LYS A 46 13.31 25.07 -25.47
N PHE A 47 14.35 25.79 -25.86
CA PHE A 47 14.33 27.26 -25.89
C PHE A 47 13.22 27.81 -26.81
N THR A 48 13.00 27.16 -27.95
CA THR A 48 11.95 27.54 -28.90
C THR A 48 10.55 27.33 -28.30
N MET A 49 10.35 26.23 -27.58
CA MET A 49 9.11 25.93 -26.86
C MET A 49 8.86 26.86 -25.68
N GLU A 50 9.85 27.07 -24.81
CA GLU A 50 9.68 27.75 -23.51
C GLU A 50 9.83 29.26 -23.62
N THR A 51 10.80 29.75 -24.39
CA THR A 51 11.13 31.18 -24.46
C THR A 51 10.43 31.87 -25.62
N LYS A 52 10.44 31.26 -26.81
CA LYS A 52 9.78 31.86 -27.99
C LYS A 52 8.29 31.55 -28.07
N GLY A 53 7.84 30.49 -27.39
CA GLY A 53 6.45 30.03 -27.45
C GLY A 53 6.04 29.44 -28.80
N ASP A 54 6.99 29.16 -29.70
CA ASP A 54 6.71 28.60 -31.02
C ASP A 54 6.66 27.08 -30.94
N LEU A 55 5.46 26.57 -30.65
CA LEU A 55 5.23 25.15 -30.39
C LEU A 55 5.36 24.30 -31.66
N GLN A 56 5.05 24.84 -32.84
CA GLN A 56 5.14 24.11 -34.10
C GLN A 56 6.60 23.91 -34.54
N GLU A 57 7.41 24.97 -34.45
CA GLU A 57 8.84 24.85 -34.74
C GLU A 57 9.56 24.00 -33.68
N ALA A 58 9.15 24.08 -32.40
CA ALA A 58 9.68 23.19 -31.37
C ALA A 58 9.37 21.71 -31.66
N ILE A 59 8.13 21.37 -32.06
CA ILE A 59 7.78 20.00 -32.45
C ILE A 59 8.68 19.52 -33.58
N LYS A 60 8.90 20.35 -34.62
CA LYS A 60 9.76 20.00 -35.74
C LYS A 60 11.19 19.69 -35.30
N LEU A 61 11.77 20.50 -34.41
CA LEU A 61 13.12 20.30 -33.89
C LEU A 61 13.21 19.05 -33.00
N PHE A 62 12.22 18.77 -32.17
CA PHE A 62 12.18 17.52 -31.38
C PHE A 62 11.99 16.28 -32.28
N SER A 63 11.16 16.38 -33.32
CA SER A 63 11.00 15.31 -34.33
C SER A 63 12.28 15.05 -35.12
N GLU A 64 13.05 16.09 -35.42
CA GLU A 64 14.36 15.95 -36.07
C GLU A 64 15.34 15.13 -35.22
N ILE A 65 15.30 15.27 -33.88
CA ILE A 65 16.10 14.45 -32.96
C ILE A 65 15.66 12.98 -33.02
N LEU A 66 14.34 12.72 -33.04
CA LEU A 66 13.77 11.38 -33.12
C LEU A 66 14.16 10.66 -34.43
N GLU A 67 14.26 11.41 -35.53
CA GLU A 67 14.63 10.86 -36.84
C GLU A 67 16.14 10.67 -37.01
N LYS A 68 16.95 11.66 -36.62
CA LYS A 68 18.41 11.65 -36.84
C LYS A 68 19.17 10.83 -35.81
N TYR A 69 18.66 10.75 -34.58
CA TYR A 69 19.36 10.11 -33.46
C TYR A 69 18.50 9.06 -32.73
N PRO A 70 17.92 8.07 -33.43
CA PRO A 70 17.03 7.08 -32.81
C PRO A 70 17.74 6.18 -31.80
N ASN A 71 19.06 6.04 -31.92
CA ASN A 71 19.90 5.24 -31.01
C ASN A 71 20.26 5.99 -29.72
N GLU A 72 20.11 7.31 -29.67
CA GLU A 72 20.31 8.13 -28.47
C GLU A 72 19.05 8.09 -27.60
N ARG A 73 18.77 6.91 -27.02
CA ARG A 73 17.51 6.56 -26.35
C ARG A 73 17.06 7.58 -25.31
N GLU A 74 17.99 8.17 -24.55
CA GLU A 74 17.68 9.20 -23.54
C GLU A 74 17.09 10.47 -24.16
N TYR A 75 17.76 11.03 -25.19
CA TYR A 75 17.31 12.25 -25.86
C TYR A 75 16.13 12.00 -26.80
N ALA A 76 16.01 10.80 -27.36
CA ALA A 76 14.83 10.39 -28.09
C ALA A 76 13.59 10.35 -27.16
N ALA A 77 13.69 9.73 -25.99
CA ALA A 77 12.60 9.70 -25.02
C ALA A 77 12.22 11.09 -24.51
N LYS A 78 13.22 11.93 -24.18
CA LYS A 78 12.99 13.34 -23.81
C LYS A 78 12.32 14.12 -24.95
N SER A 79 12.76 13.95 -26.20
CA SER A 79 12.17 14.66 -27.34
C SER A 79 10.73 14.23 -27.58
N GLN A 80 10.42 12.92 -27.50
CA GLN A 80 9.06 12.40 -27.62
C GLN A 80 8.13 12.93 -26.52
N LEU A 81 8.64 13.07 -25.28
CA LEU A 81 7.91 13.68 -24.17
C LEU A 81 7.60 15.15 -24.44
N TYR A 82 8.58 15.92 -24.90
CA TYR A 82 8.39 17.35 -25.18
C TYR A 82 7.48 17.61 -26.40
N VAL A 83 7.46 16.71 -27.39
CA VAL A 83 6.45 16.72 -28.46
C VAL A 83 5.04 16.60 -27.86
N GLY A 84 4.85 15.69 -26.90
CA GLY A 84 3.60 15.57 -26.16
C GLY A 84 3.22 16.85 -25.41
N MET A 85 4.18 17.50 -24.76
CA MET A 85 3.96 18.77 -24.06
C MET A 85 3.61 19.92 -25.00
N CYS A 86 4.19 19.96 -26.19
CA CYS A 86 3.82 20.94 -27.21
C CYS A 86 2.38 20.73 -27.67
N TYR A 87 1.98 19.49 -28.00
CA TYR A 87 0.59 19.17 -28.34
C TYR A 87 -0.38 19.47 -27.20
N GLU A 88 0.00 19.21 -25.95
CA GLU A 88 -0.80 19.55 -24.76
C GLU A 88 -1.03 21.06 -24.66
N LYS A 89 0.04 21.86 -24.79
CA LYS A 89 -0.06 23.34 -24.79
C LYS A 89 -0.91 23.88 -25.94
N MET A 90 -0.95 23.19 -27.08
CA MET A 90 -1.80 23.52 -28.22
C MET A 90 -3.26 23.03 -28.07
N GLY A 91 -3.58 22.25 -27.03
CA GLY A 91 -4.91 21.67 -26.83
C GLY A 91 -5.27 20.56 -27.83
N LEU A 92 -4.26 19.91 -28.43
CA LEU A 92 -4.42 18.91 -29.47
C LEU A 92 -4.54 17.48 -28.89
N LYS A 93 -5.41 16.64 -29.49
CA LYS A 93 -5.65 15.25 -29.02
C LYS A 93 -4.42 14.36 -29.20
N GLU A 94 -3.52 14.76 -30.07
CA GLU A 94 -2.24 14.16 -30.39
C GLU A 94 -1.31 14.09 -29.17
N ALA A 95 -1.52 14.94 -28.15
CA ALA A 95 -0.76 14.91 -26.90
C ALA A 95 -0.82 13.54 -26.21
N GLN A 96 -2.01 12.94 -26.14
CA GLN A 96 -2.20 11.63 -25.51
C GLN A 96 -1.39 10.55 -26.23
N LYS A 97 -1.44 10.53 -27.57
CA LYS A 97 -0.69 9.58 -28.39
C LYS A 97 0.82 9.78 -28.23
N ALA A 98 1.27 11.03 -28.17
CA ALA A 98 2.69 11.35 -28.00
C ALA A 98 3.23 10.86 -26.65
N TYR A 99 2.48 11.02 -25.55
CA TYR A 99 2.86 10.49 -24.24
C TYR A 99 2.77 8.97 -24.17
N GLN A 100 1.77 8.34 -24.79
CA GLN A 100 1.68 6.88 -24.91
C GLN A 100 2.90 6.31 -25.64
N ASN A 101 3.39 6.99 -26.68
CA ASN A 101 4.60 6.59 -27.39
C ASN A 101 5.85 6.67 -26.51
N VAL A 102 5.93 7.60 -25.55
CA VAL A 102 7.04 7.63 -24.58
C VAL A 102 7.04 6.33 -23.76
N VAL A 103 5.88 5.99 -23.20
CA VAL A 103 5.71 4.81 -22.34
C VAL A 103 5.94 3.51 -23.11
N ALA A 104 5.44 3.40 -24.34
CA ALA A 104 5.53 2.19 -25.14
C ALA A 104 6.94 1.95 -25.72
N ASN A 105 7.61 3.01 -26.19
CA ASN A 105 8.84 2.85 -26.97
C ASN A 105 10.11 3.01 -26.14
N TYR A 106 10.05 3.64 -24.96
CA TYR A 106 11.21 3.94 -24.11
C TYR A 106 11.02 3.50 -22.64
N PRO A 107 10.58 2.24 -22.37
CA PRO A 107 10.24 1.79 -21.03
C PRO A 107 11.40 1.85 -20.01
N GLU A 108 12.65 1.85 -20.47
CA GLU A 108 13.85 1.96 -19.63
C GLU A 108 14.19 3.39 -19.20
N GLN A 109 13.58 4.42 -19.82
CA GLN A 109 13.83 5.82 -19.50
C GLN A 109 12.91 6.28 -18.36
N THR A 110 13.22 5.84 -17.14
CA THR A 110 12.36 5.92 -15.95
C THR A 110 11.74 7.29 -15.71
N GLU A 111 12.51 8.37 -15.80
CA GLU A 111 12.02 9.72 -15.55
C GLU A 111 11.09 10.25 -16.64
N ALA A 112 11.41 10.00 -17.92
CA ALA A 112 10.57 10.41 -19.05
C ALA A 112 9.24 9.65 -19.05
N VAL A 113 9.27 8.36 -18.73
CA VAL A 113 8.09 7.50 -18.60
C VAL A 113 7.22 7.96 -17.43
N ARG A 114 7.82 8.25 -16.26
CA ARG A 114 7.11 8.77 -15.09
C ARG A 114 6.34 10.06 -15.42
N LEU A 115 7.03 11.03 -16.03
CA LEU A 115 6.42 12.30 -16.44
C LEU A 115 5.33 12.11 -17.51
N ALA A 116 5.54 11.23 -18.48
CA ALA A 116 4.53 10.92 -19.50
C ALA A 116 3.26 10.31 -18.89
N ARG A 117 3.41 9.41 -17.91
CA ARG A 117 2.28 8.81 -17.17
C ARG A 117 1.51 9.86 -16.36
N GLU A 118 2.23 10.74 -15.67
CA GLU A 118 1.64 11.86 -14.93
C GLU A 118 0.80 12.75 -15.85
N LYS A 119 1.35 13.12 -17.01
CA LYS A 119 0.63 13.91 -18.02
C LYS A 119 -0.57 13.19 -18.61
N LEU A 120 -0.47 11.89 -18.88
CA LEU A 120 -1.60 11.08 -19.35
C LEU A 120 -2.73 11.03 -18.32
N SER A 121 -2.41 10.85 -17.04
CA SER A 121 -3.38 10.88 -15.95
C SER A 121 -4.12 12.21 -15.89
N VAL A 122 -3.42 13.34 -16.00
CA VAL A 122 -4.04 14.67 -16.00
C VAL A 122 -4.94 14.87 -17.22
N LEU A 123 -4.50 14.50 -18.42
CA LEU A 123 -5.30 14.63 -19.65
C LEU A 123 -6.56 13.74 -19.61
N GLN A 124 -6.45 12.54 -19.07
CA GLN A 124 -7.57 11.62 -18.90
C GLN A 124 -8.52 12.09 -17.80
N LYS A 125 -8.00 12.59 -16.67
CA LYS A 125 -8.80 13.22 -15.62
C LYS A 125 -9.57 14.41 -16.18
N LYS A 126 -8.94 15.24 -17.02
CA LYS A 126 -9.59 16.37 -17.72
C LYS A 126 -10.65 15.91 -18.73
N ALA A 127 -10.44 14.79 -19.41
CA ALA A 127 -11.45 14.20 -20.29
C ALA A 127 -12.66 13.66 -19.50
N ILE A 128 -12.41 13.06 -18.33
CA ILE A 128 -13.43 12.57 -17.40
C ILE A 128 -14.19 13.73 -16.75
N THR A 129 -13.51 14.81 -16.37
CA THR A 129 -14.09 16.01 -15.72
C THR A 129 -14.66 17.04 -16.70
N SER A 130 -14.53 16.83 -18.01
CA SER A 130 -15.18 17.66 -19.05
C SER A 130 -16.67 17.33 -19.24
N ARG A 131 -17.18 16.31 -18.53
CA ARG A 131 -18.60 16.20 -18.18
C ARG A 131 -18.84 17.08 -16.96
N GLU A 132 -19.83 17.96 -17.02
CA GLU A 132 -20.16 19.02 -16.05
C GLU A 132 -19.89 18.68 -14.56
N GLU A 133 -19.36 19.67 -13.85
CA GLU A 133 -19.17 19.77 -12.40
C GLU A 133 -18.90 18.45 -11.67
N THR A 134 -17.66 17.96 -11.74
CA THR A 134 -17.23 16.88 -10.83
C THR A 134 -17.23 17.39 -9.40
N PRO A 135 -18.05 16.82 -8.49
CA PRO A 135 -17.85 17.01 -7.07
C PRO A 135 -16.43 16.57 -6.71
N GLU A 136 -15.79 17.28 -5.78
CA GLU A 136 -14.58 16.82 -5.14
C GLU A 136 -14.76 15.37 -4.65
N PHE A 137 -13.76 14.50 -4.78
CA PHE A 137 -13.84 13.13 -4.28
C PHE A 137 -14.02 13.15 -2.76
N THR A 138 -15.26 12.93 -2.29
CA THR A 138 -15.58 12.99 -0.86
C THR A 138 -15.65 11.60 -0.27
N ILE A 139 -14.75 11.30 0.68
CA ILE A 139 -14.86 10.11 1.51
C ILE A 139 -15.75 10.43 2.72
N LYS A 140 -16.86 9.70 2.87
CA LYS A 140 -17.76 9.81 4.02
C LYS A 140 -17.77 8.53 4.84
N LYS A 141 -17.53 8.67 6.14
CA LYS A 141 -17.69 7.59 7.11
C LYS A 141 -19.18 7.35 7.36
N ILE A 142 -19.66 6.12 7.10
CA ILE A 142 -21.08 5.74 7.22
C ILE A 142 -21.39 4.84 8.42
N TRP A 143 -20.43 4.04 8.89
CA TRP A 143 -20.64 3.12 10.01
C TRP A 143 -19.33 2.86 10.76
N THR A 144 -19.38 2.92 12.09
CA THR A 144 -18.24 2.65 12.98
C THR A 144 -18.69 1.97 14.27
N GLY A 145 -17.74 1.32 14.94
CA GLY A 145 -17.94 0.68 16.24
C GLY A 145 -17.65 -0.82 16.18
N PRO A 146 -17.70 -1.52 17.32
CA PRO A 146 -17.37 -2.94 17.41
C PRO A 146 -18.34 -3.85 16.63
N GLU A 147 -19.52 -3.35 16.31
CA GLU A 147 -20.53 -4.07 15.51
C GLU A 147 -20.34 -3.88 14.00
N ALA A 148 -19.43 -2.99 13.55
CA ALA A 148 -19.19 -2.75 12.14
C ALA A 148 -18.57 -3.99 11.47
N ASP A 149 -19.21 -4.45 10.40
CA ASP A 149 -18.85 -5.67 9.70
C ASP A 149 -18.34 -5.39 8.27
N GLY A 150 -17.34 -6.15 7.84
CA GLY A 150 -16.67 -6.02 6.55
C GLY A 150 -17.14 -7.01 5.48
N LEU A 151 -18.17 -7.82 5.75
CA LEU A 151 -18.69 -8.85 4.85
C LEU A 151 -20.12 -8.52 4.35
N GLY A 152 -20.53 -7.27 4.49
CA GLY A 152 -21.81 -6.76 4.01
C GLY A 152 -21.83 -6.41 2.53
N LYS A 153 -23.03 -6.03 2.05
CA LYS A 153 -23.21 -5.41 0.73
C LYS A 153 -24.20 -4.26 0.77
N VAL A 154 -23.87 -3.18 0.07
CA VAL A 154 -24.77 -2.04 -0.11
C VAL A 154 -25.90 -2.40 -1.07
N SER A 155 -27.10 -1.86 -0.83
CA SER A 155 -28.23 -1.98 -1.75
C SER A 155 -27.98 -1.16 -3.02
N PRO A 156 -28.57 -1.55 -4.17
CA PRO A 156 -28.36 -0.81 -5.43
C PRO A 156 -28.73 0.67 -5.35
N ASP A 157 -29.69 1.04 -4.50
CA ASP A 157 -30.13 2.42 -4.29
C ASP A 157 -29.32 3.18 -3.22
N GLY A 158 -28.25 2.59 -2.67
CA GLY A 158 -27.38 3.21 -1.67
C GLY A 158 -28.02 3.45 -0.29
N ARG A 159 -29.27 3.02 -0.06
CA ARG A 159 -30.01 3.31 1.18
C ARG A 159 -29.72 2.35 2.32
N PHE A 160 -29.39 1.10 2.01
CA PHE A 160 -29.22 0.04 3.00
C PHE A 160 -27.87 -0.66 2.85
N LEU A 161 -27.32 -1.10 3.97
CA LEU A 161 -26.20 -2.05 4.03
C LEU A 161 -26.72 -3.34 4.65
N ALA A 162 -26.71 -4.43 3.90
CA ALA A 162 -26.96 -5.77 4.45
C ALA A 162 -25.66 -6.34 5.03
N TYR A 163 -25.74 -6.99 6.19
CA TYR A 163 -24.57 -7.48 6.92
C TYR A 163 -24.94 -8.65 7.86
N THR A 164 -23.93 -9.33 8.39
CA THR A 164 -24.11 -10.33 9.45
C THR A 164 -24.03 -9.67 10.82
N ASP A 165 -25.11 -9.78 11.60
CA ASP A 165 -25.11 -9.32 12.99
C ASP A 165 -24.35 -10.31 13.88
N TRP A 166 -23.06 -10.11 14.11
CA TRP A 166 -22.23 -11.03 14.90
C TRP A 166 -22.61 -11.14 16.37
N VAL A 167 -23.49 -10.29 16.90
CA VAL A 167 -24.06 -10.49 18.24
C VAL A 167 -24.94 -11.74 18.26
N THR A 168 -25.60 -12.04 17.15
CA THR A 168 -26.57 -13.12 17.05
C THR A 168 -26.16 -14.18 16.05
N GLY A 169 -25.57 -13.81 14.91
CA GLY A 169 -25.29 -14.59 13.70
C GLY A 169 -26.36 -14.41 12.61
N ASP A 170 -27.38 -13.57 12.86
CA ASP A 170 -28.49 -13.35 11.94
C ASP A 170 -28.11 -12.42 10.77
N LEU A 171 -28.81 -12.58 9.65
CA LEU A 171 -28.78 -11.58 8.57
C LEU A 171 -29.51 -10.32 9.03
N ALA A 172 -28.90 -9.16 8.82
CA ALA A 172 -29.45 -7.87 9.20
C ALA A 172 -29.25 -6.83 8.09
N VAL A 173 -29.98 -5.72 8.22
CA VAL A 173 -29.82 -4.53 7.38
C VAL A 173 -29.74 -3.28 8.24
N LEU A 174 -28.84 -2.39 7.83
CA LEU A 174 -28.62 -1.06 8.36
C LEU A 174 -29.14 -0.04 7.36
N GLU A 175 -30.01 0.87 7.77
CA GLU A 175 -30.36 2.06 6.99
C GLU A 175 -29.26 3.10 7.15
N ILE A 176 -28.57 3.44 6.05
CA ILE A 176 -27.35 4.25 6.07
C ILE A 176 -27.63 5.69 6.55
N ALA A 177 -28.79 6.25 6.18
CA ALA A 177 -29.13 7.62 6.52
C ALA A 177 -29.42 7.82 8.03
N THR A 178 -30.01 6.82 8.68
CA THR A 178 -30.51 6.94 10.07
C THR A 178 -29.67 6.15 11.07
N GLY A 179 -28.85 5.21 10.61
CA GLY A 179 -28.15 4.25 11.44
C GLY A 179 -29.05 3.15 12.02
N LYS A 180 -30.34 3.10 11.63
CA LYS A 180 -31.30 2.14 12.18
C LYS A 180 -31.02 0.73 11.66
N LYS A 181 -30.95 -0.23 12.57
CA LYS A 181 -30.69 -1.65 12.28
C LYS A 181 -31.96 -2.48 12.43
N ARG A 182 -32.12 -3.49 11.59
CA ARG A 182 -33.14 -4.55 11.77
C ARG A 182 -32.62 -5.89 11.29
N ARG A 183 -32.96 -6.94 12.02
CA ARG A 183 -32.67 -8.33 11.60
C ARG A 183 -33.74 -8.83 10.64
N LEU A 184 -33.31 -9.62 9.66
CA LEU A 184 -34.15 -10.31 8.68
C LEU A 184 -34.36 -11.77 9.06
N THR A 185 -33.42 -12.37 9.78
CA THR A 185 -33.54 -13.71 10.36
C THR A 185 -33.57 -13.66 11.88
N ASN A 186 -33.96 -14.77 12.51
CA ASN A 186 -33.93 -14.90 13.95
C ASN A 186 -33.70 -16.35 14.37
N LYS A 187 -32.44 -16.74 14.56
CA LYS A 187 -32.07 -18.05 15.14
C LYS A 187 -31.95 -18.04 16.67
N GLY A 188 -32.01 -16.87 17.29
CA GLY A 188 -31.69 -16.67 18.70
C GLY A 188 -30.19 -16.38 18.94
N ASN A 189 -29.72 -16.60 20.16
CA ASN A 189 -28.33 -16.33 20.53
C ASN A 189 -27.40 -17.51 20.20
N TRP A 190 -26.09 -17.25 20.22
CA TRP A 190 -25.05 -18.26 19.95
C TRP A 190 -25.11 -19.49 20.85
N MET A 191 -25.60 -19.38 22.10
CA MET A 191 -25.75 -20.56 22.98
C MET A 191 -26.86 -21.50 22.51
N LYS A 192 -27.89 -20.98 21.82
CA LYS A 192 -29.00 -21.78 21.30
C LYS A 192 -28.70 -22.37 19.92
N SER A 193 -27.98 -21.64 19.09
CA SER A 193 -27.71 -22.03 17.70
C SER A 193 -26.40 -21.42 17.22
N GLN A 194 -25.53 -22.26 16.67
CA GLN A 194 -24.25 -21.87 16.06
C GLN A 194 -24.39 -21.53 14.57
N GLU A 195 -25.61 -21.55 14.03
CA GLU A 195 -25.87 -21.20 12.64
C GLU A 195 -25.55 -19.73 12.36
N PHE A 196 -25.31 -19.33 11.11
CA PHE A 196 -25.15 -17.90 10.79
C PHE A 196 -25.30 -17.60 9.30
N ALA A 197 -25.61 -16.33 8.99
CA ALA A 197 -25.60 -15.82 7.63
C ALA A 197 -24.20 -15.31 7.24
N LEU A 198 -23.80 -15.50 5.98
CA LEU A 198 -22.61 -14.89 5.36
C LEU A 198 -22.80 -14.71 3.86
N PHE A 199 -21.86 -13.99 3.22
CA PHE A 199 -21.68 -13.88 1.77
C PHE A 199 -22.98 -13.66 1.02
N LEU A 200 -23.43 -12.41 1.03
CA LEU A 200 -24.74 -12.00 0.56
C LEU A 200 -24.63 -11.12 -0.69
N ALA A 201 -25.73 -11.05 -1.45
CA ALA A 201 -25.90 -10.10 -2.55
C ALA A 201 -27.35 -9.65 -2.68
N TRP A 202 -27.54 -8.35 -2.91
CA TRP A 202 -28.85 -7.77 -3.23
C TRP A 202 -29.26 -8.11 -4.67
N SER A 203 -30.54 -8.36 -4.87
CA SER A 203 -31.11 -8.37 -6.22
C SER A 203 -30.98 -6.99 -6.86
N PRO A 204 -30.91 -6.88 -8.20
CA PRO A 204 -30.68 -5.60 -8.89
C PRO A 204 -31.77 -4.54 -8.63
N ASP A 205 -32.97 -4.98 -8.24
CA ASP A 205 -34.09 -4.12 -7.86
C ASP A 205 -34.16 -3.82 -6.34
N GLY A 206 -33.21 -4.33 -5.55
CA GLY A 206 -33.13 -4.13 -4.10
C GLY A 206 -34.22 -4.84 -3.29
N LYS A 207 -35.04 -5.71 -3.89
CA LYS A 207 -36.19 -6.33 -3.19
C LYS A 207 -35.86 -7.64 -2.48
N GLN A 208 -34.80 -8.32 -2.89
CA GLN A 208 -34.41 -9.61 -2.33
C GLN A 208 -32.92 -9.62 -2.00
N ILE A 209 -32.56 -10.48 -1.04
CA ILE A 209 -31.18 -10.74 -0.67
C ILE A 209 -30.96 -12.24 -0.76
N ALA A 210 -29.99 -12.63 -1.60
CA ALA A 210 -29.45 -13.98 -1.58
C ALA A 210 -28.28 -14.03 -0.60
N TYR A 211 -28.17 -15.07 0.20
CA TYR A 211 -27.15 -15.21 1.23
C TYR A 211 -26.86 -16.68 1.53
N ASN A 212 -25.69 -16.94 2.08
CA ASN A 212 -25.32 -18.27 2.58
C ASN A 212 -25.73 -18.42 4.04
N TRP A 213 -26.26 -19.58 4.39
CA TRP A 213 -26.61 -19.95 5.76
C TRP A 213 -25.82 -21.17 6.18
N TRP A 214 -24.93 -20.97 7.14
CA TRP A 214 -24.17 -22.02 7.78
C TRP A 214 -25.03 -22.68 8.85
N ASP A 215 -25.20 -23.99 8.78
CA ASP A 215 -25.95 -24.74 9.77
C ASP A 215 -25.06 -25.24 10.93
N ASN A 216 -25.68 -25.85 11.95
CA ASN A 216 -24.95 -26.36 13.12
C ASN A 216 -24.00 -27.53 12.81
N SER A 217 -24.12 -28.15 11.63
CA SER A 217 -23.23 -29.21 11.15
C SER A 217 -22.09 -28.65 10.29
N GLY A 218 -22.05 -27.33 10.06
CA GLY A 218 -21.07 -26.68 9.20
C GLY A 218 -21.39 -26.77 7.70
N TYR A 219 -22.58 -27.25 7.33
CA TYR A 219 -23.03 -27.21 5.93
C TYR A 219 -23.55 -25.84 5.57
N VAL A 220 -23.49 -25.51 4.28
CA VAL A 220 -23.89 -24.21 3.77
C VAL A 220 -25.08 -24.37 2.83
N ASP A 221 -26.19 -23.72 3.15
CA ASP A 221 -27.31 -23.55 2.25
C ASP A 221 -27.23 -22.16 1.58
N MET A 222 -27.63 -22.08 0.32
CA MET A 222 -27.95 -20.79 -0.30
C MET A 222 -29.43 -20.50 -0.08
N ARG A 223 -29.74 -19.33 0.46
CA ARG A 223 -31.10 -18.89 0.77
C ARG A 223 -31.39 -17.53 0.15
N VAL A 224 -32.66 -17.25 -0.01
CA VAL A 224 -33.17 -15.95 -0.45
C VAL A 224 -34.21 -15.46 0.55
N ILE A 225 -34.15 -14.18 0.91
CA ILE A 225 -35.16 -13.52 1.74
C ILE A 225 -35.64 -12.22 1.09
N ASP A 226 -36.88 -11.86 1.38
CA ASP A 226 -37.44 -10.55 1.07
C ASP A 226 -36.74 -9.46 1.89
N ALA A 227 -36.24 -8.42 1.23
CA ALA A 227 -35.49 -7.37 1.90
C ALA A 227 -36.34 -6.61 2.94
N ALA A 228 -37.66 -6.49 2.73
CA ALA A 228 -38.55 -5.88 3.72
C ALA A 228 -38.80 -6.79 4.95
N GLY A 229 -38.34 -8.05 4.93
CA GLY A 229 -38.55 -9.02 5.99
C GLY A 229 -40.01 -9.50 6.08
N SER A 230 -40.79 -9.33 5.01
CA SER A 230 -42.23 -9.64 5.01
C SER A 230 -42.54 -11.14 4.87
N LYS A 231 -41.55 -11.94 4.47
CA LYS A 231 -41.68 -13.37 4.19
C LYS A 231 -40.51 -14.14 4.81
N PRO A 232 -40.71 -15.41 5.22
CA PRO A 232 -39.62 -16.23 5.71
C PRO A 232 -38.59 -16.51 4.61
N PRO A 233 -37.33 -16.79 4.96
CA PRO A 233 -36.32 -17.22 3.99
C PRO A 233 -36.72 -18.48 3.25
N ARG A 234 -36.30 -18.59 1.99
CA ARG A 234 -36.44 -19.79 1.16
C ARG A 234 -35.07 -20.31 0.77
N THR A 235 -34.79 -21.57 1.08
CA THR A 235 -33.60 -22.26 0.56
C THR A 235 -33.75 -22.49 -0.93
N ILE A 236 -32.75 -22.05 -1.69
CA ILE A 236 -32.70 -22.23 -3.15
C ILE A 236 -31.73 -23.34 -3.54
N HIS A 237 -30.66 -23.56 -2.79
CA HIS A 237 -29.68 -24.59 -3.12
C HIS A 237 -29.06 -25.13 -1.83
N ASN A 238 -28.92 -26.45 -1.73
CA ASN A 238 -28.48 -27.13 -0.52
C ASN A 238 -27.13 -27.81 -0.78
N MET A 239 -26.08 -27.43 -0.06
CA MET A 239 -24.74 -28.02 -0.22
C MET A 239 -24.36 -28.83 1.02
N LYS A 240 -24.87 -30.06 1.09
CA LYS A 240 -24.59 -31.03 2.16
C LYS A 240 -23.40 -31.95 1.87
N ASN A 241 -22.36 -31.45 1.20
CA ASN A 241 -21.21 -32.28 0.84
C ASN A 241 -20.08 -32.16 1.87
N PRO A 242 -19.65 -33.26 2.53
CA PRO A 242 -18.45 -33.24 3.37
C PRO A 242 -17.20 -32.95 2.51
N GLY A 243 -16.50 -31.85 2.81
CA GLY A 243 -15.30 -31.39 2.08
C GLY A 243 -15.40 -29.97 1.53
N PHE A 244 -16.55 -29.33 1.74
CA PHE A 244 -16.81 -27.95 1.40
C PHE A 244 -16.10 -26.97 2.35
N SER A 245 -15.43 -25.95 1.81
CA SER A 245 -14.74 -24.93 2.62
C SER A 245 -15.29 -23.51 2.44
N GLY A 246 -16.09 -23.23 1.39
CA GLY A 246 -16.77 -21.94 1.29
C GLY A 246 -17.63 -21.75 0.03
N ALA A 247 -18.80 -21.12 0.19
CA ALA A 247 -19.61 -20.61 -0.92
C ALA A 247 -19.66 -19.12 -0.79
N PHE A 248 -19.69 -18.45 -1.93
CA PHE A 248 -19.71 -17.02 -2.01
C PHE A 248 -20.72 -16.63 -3.07
N ILE A 249 -21.77 -15.93 -2.66
CA ILE A 249 -22.71 -15.35 -3.60
C ILE A 249 -22.06 -14.06 -4.09
N ILE A 250 -21.76 -14.02 -5.38
CA ILE A 250 -21.06 -12.90 -6.02
C ILE A 250 -22.04 -11.80 -6.37
N GLY A 251 -23.12 -12.16 -7.04
CA GLY A 251 -24.12 -11.21 -7.52
C GLY A 251 -25.27 -11.89 -8.23
N TRP A 252 -26.30 -11.11 -8.57
CA TRP A 252 -27.47 -11.59 -9.28
C TRP A 252 -27.32 -11.39 -10.78
N THR A 253 -27.97 -12.25 -11.57
CA THR A 253 -28.21 -11.93 -12.97
C THR A 253 -29.22 -10.78 -13.07
N PRO A 254 -29.13 -9.90 -14.10
CA PRO A 254 -30.01 -8.73 -14.21
C PRO A 254 -31.49 -9.08 -14.33
N ASP A 255 -31.79 -10.26 -14.89
CA ASP A 255 -33.15 -10.80 -15.01
C ASP A 255 -33.72 -11.37 -13.69
N ARG A 256 -32.92 -11.40 -12.62
CA ARG A 256 -33.23 -11.95 -11.29
C ARG A 256 -33.51 -13.45 -11.26
N LYS A 257 -33.19 -14.19 -12.32
CA LYS A 257 -33.47 -15.64 -12.40
C LYS A 257 -32.37 -16.49 -11.79
N SER A 258 -31.16 -15.97 -11.63
CA SER A 258 -30.04 -16.72 -11.09
C SER A 258 -29.10 -15.84 -10.28
N VAL A 259 -28.26 -16.47 -9.47
CA VAL A 259 -27.10 -15.85 -8.83
C VAL A 259 -25.82 -16.47 -9.37
N VAL A 260 -24.80 -15.65 -9.54
CA VAL A 260 -23.43 -16.10 -9.76
C VAL A 260 -22.81 -16.43 -8.41
N THR A 261 -22.19 -17.60 -8.32
CA THR A 261 -21.59 -18.10 -7.09
C THR A 261 -20.17 -18.60 -7.35
N ALA A 262 -19.28 -18.36 -6.40
CA ALA A 262 -18.00 -19.04 -6.32
C ALA A 262 -18.07 -20.12 -5.22
N ILE A 263 -17.69 -21.34 -5.56
CA ILE A 263 -17.74 -22.51 -4.68
C ILE A 263 -16.32 -23.06 -4.53
N ALA A 264 -15.88 -23.21 -3.29
CA ALA A 264 -14.59 -23.71 -2.88
C ALA A 264 -14.74 -25.04 -2.11
N GLU A 265 -14.09 -26.07 -2.62
CA GLU A 265 -13.98 -27.40 -2.00
C GLU A 265 -12.51 -27.68 -1.72
N GLU A 266 -12.14 -27.71 -0.43
CA GLU A 266 -10.77 -28.00 0.01
C GLU A 266 -10.38 -29.45 -0.30
N ILE A 267 -11.30 -30.39 -0.07
CA ILE A 267 -11.05 -31.80 -0.38
C ILE A 267 -11.07 -31.97 -1.90
N GLY A 268 -9.92 -32.33 -2.45
CA GLY A 268 -9.73 -32.46 -3.90
C GLY A 268 -9.36 -31.16 -4.62
N LEU A 269 -9.17 -30.06 -3.89
CA LEU A 269 -8.68 -28.76 -4.40
C LEU A 269 -9.52 -28.19 -5.56
N ARG A 270 -10.86 -28.29 -5.47
CA ARG A 270 -11.76 -27.88 -6.55
C ARG A 270 -12.40 -26.53 -6.26
N GLY A 271 -12.25 -25.59 -7.19
CA GLY A 271 -12.95 -24.32 -7.23
C GLY A 271 -13.84 -24.24 -8.47
N ARG A 272 -15.02 -23.63 -8.34
CA ARG A 272 -15.87 -23.35 -9.51
C ARG A 272 -16.64 -22.04 -9.40
N ILE A 273 -16.88 -21.44 -10.56
CA ILE A 273 -17.83 -20.35 -10.74
C ILE A 273 -19.08 -20.92 -11.42
N SER A 274 -20.23 -20.72 -10.80
CA SER A 274 -21.50 -21.33 -11.20
C SER A 274 -22.64 -20.32 -11.26
N LEU A 275 -23.68 -20.65 -12.01
CA LEU A 275 -25.00 -20.04 -11.94
C LEU A 275 -25.94 -20.95 -11.14
N VAL A 276 -26.59 -20.41 -10.12
CA VAL A 276 -27.62 -21.12 -9.35
C VAL A 276 -28.96 -20.46 -9.60
N SER A 277 -29.93 -21.25 -10.08
CA SER A 277 -31.30 -20.80 -10.34
C SER A 277 -32.03 -20.42 -9.05
N ILE A 278 -32.64 -19.24 -9.04
CA ILE A 278 -33.48 -18.78 -7.93
C ILE A 278 -34.76 -19.59 -7.83
N GLU A 279 -35.30 -20.06 -8.95
CA GLU A 279 -36.60 -20.74 -8.99
C GLU A 279 -36.52 -22.15 -8.41
N ASN A 280 -35.58 -22.94 -8.91
CA ASN A 280 -35.52 -24.39 -8.66
C ASN A 280 -34.17 -24.88 -8.13
N GLY A 281 -33.19 -23.99 -7.93
CA GLY A 281 -31.91 -24.37 -7.34
C GLY A 281 -30.93 -25.09 -8.25
N SER A 282 -31.25 -25.26 -9.53
CA SER A 282 -30.36 -25.94 -10.47
C SER A 282 -29.05 -25.18 -10.62
N GLU A 283 -27.93 -25.88 -10.44
CA GLU A 283 -26.58 -25.36 -10.66
C GLU A 283 -26.13 -25.59 -12.11
N ARG A 284 -25.60 -24.56 -12.75
CA ARG A 284 -24.86 -24.65 -14.01
C ARG A 284 -23.44 -24.12 -13.78
N ILE A 285 -22.46 -25.00 -13.89
CA ILE A 285 -21.05 -24.63 -13.79
C ILE A 285 -20.66 -23.84 -15.04
N ILE A 286 -20.05 -22.67 -14.84
CA ILE A 286 -19.52 -21.82 -15.93
C ILE A 286 -18.02 -22.09 -16.12
N LYS A 287 -17.28 -22.24 -15.02
CA LYS A 287 -15.83 -22.49 -15.05
C LYS A 287 -15.38 -23.28 -13.83
N GLU A 288 -14.56 -24.29 -14.06
CA GLU A 288 -13.80 -25.01 -13.02
C GLU A 288 -12.35 -24.52 -12.97
N MET A 289 -11.76 -24.58 -11.78
CA MET A 289 -10.36 -24.23 -11.51
C MET A 289 -9.88 -24.89 -10.22
N ASP A 290 -8.59 -24.77 -9.94
CA ASP A 290 -8.05 -25.12 -8.62
C ASP A 290 -8.58 -24.13 -7.58
N VAL A 291 -9.01 -24.63 -6.41
CA VAL A 291 -9.57 -23.78 -5.34
C VAL A 291 -8.59 -22.69 -4.88
N ARG A 292 -7.28 -22.96 -4.93
CA ARG A 292 -6.22 -22.01 -4.56
C ARG A 292 -6.15 -20.81 -5.51
N ASN A 293 -6.67 -20.98 -6.71
CA ASN A 293 -6.74 -19.92 -7.71
C ASN A 293 -8.03 -19.10 -7.58
N LEU A 294 -9.09 -19.67 -6.99
CA LEU A 294 -10.39 -19.04 -6.77
C LEU A 294 -10.44 -18.22 -5.48
N VAL A 295 -9.92 -18.79 -4.39
CA VAL A 295 -9.91 -18.19 -3.05
C VAL A 295 -8.48 -18.20 -2.55
N TYR A 296 -7.97 -17.05 -2.15
CA TYR A 296 -6.62 -16.96 -1.59
C TYR A 296 -6.57 -15.94 -0.47
N ASN A 297 -5.93 -16.34 0.64
CA ASN A 297 -5.98 -15.60 1.91
C ASN A 297 -7.40 -15.13 2.27
N GLN A 298 -8.38 -16.01 2.03
CA GLN A 298 -9.81 -15.82 2.30
C GLN A 298 -10.47 -14.66 1.52
N VAL A 299 -9.85 -14.19 0.43
CA VAL A 299 -10.39 -13.13 -0.42
C VAL A 299 -10.82 -13.67 -1.78
N ILE A 300 -11.97 -13.19 -2.24
CA ILE A 300 -12.51 -13.43 -3.57
C ILE A 300 -12.70 -12.09 -4.27
N SER A 301 -12.04 -11.96 -5.42
CA SER A 301 -12.12 -10.80 -6.30
C SER A 301 -12.80 -11.20 -7.60
N ILE A 302 -14.13 -11.34 -7.54
CA ILE A 302 -14.99 -11.72 -8.67
C ILE A 302 -16.19 -10.77 -8.64
N ASP A 303 -16.63 -10.31 -9.81
CA ASP A 303 -17.85 -9.54 -9.93
C ASP A 303 -18.55 -9.75 -11.28
N ILE A 304 -19.87 -9.60 -11.30
CA ILE A 304 -20.70 -9.69 -12.51
C ILE A 304 -21.04 -8.29 -13.02
N SER A 305 -20.88 -8.08 -14.32
CA SER A 305 -21.30 -6.84 -14.98
C SER A 305 -22.81 -6.56 -14.78
N PRO A 306 -23.23 -5.29 -14.62
CA PRO A 306 -24.64 -4.90 -14.51
C PRO A 306 -25.54 -5.36 -15.66
N ASP A 307 -24.98 -5.56 -16.85
CA ASP A 307 -25.71 -6.09 -18.01
C ASP A 307 -25.75 -7.63 -18.06
N GLY A 308 -25.07 -8.30 -17.13
CA GLY A 308 -25.04 -9.74 -16.94
C GLY A 308 -24.28 -10.51 -18.02
N ARG A 309 -23.55 -9.84 -18.92
CA ARG A 309 -22.86 -10.50 -20.03
C ARG A 309 -21.48 -11.03 -19.63
N TRP A 310 -20.84 -10.39 -18.67
CA TRP A 310 -19.46 -10.63 -18.28
C TRP A 310 -19.29 -10.85 -16.78
N ILE A 311 -18.32 -11.69 -16.44
CA ILE A 311 -17.77 -11.88 -15.09
C ILE A 311 -16.30 -11.47 -15.15
N ALA A 312 -15.92 -10.49 -14.34
CA ALA A 312 -14.54 -10.09 -14.12
C ALA A 312 -14.01 -10.82 -12.89
N TYR A 313 -12.79 -11.33 -12.95
CA TYR A 313 -12.19 -12.00 -11.79
C TYR A 313 -10.67 -11.91 -11.80
N SER A 314 -10.08 -11.90 -10.62
CA SER A 314 -8.62 -11.95 -10.47
C SER A 314 -8.14 -13.39 -10.41
N TYR A 315 -7.16 -13.74 -11.24
CA TYR A 315 -6.64 -15.09 -11.38
C TYR A 315 -5.10 -15.07 -11.35
N PRO A 316 -4.43 -16.13 -10.87
CA PRO A 316 -2.97 -16.13 -10.84
C PRO A 316 -2.40 -15.88 -12.22
N ALA A 317 -1.39 -15.01 -12.30
CA ALA A 317 -0.65 -14.79 -13.54
C ALA A 317 -0.02 -16.12 -14.00
N ASN A 318 0.14 -16.31 -15.31
CA ASN A 318 0.67 -17.56 -15.89
C ASN A 318 2.15 -17.86 -15.54
N ASP A 319 2.78 -17.05 -14.67
CA ASP A 319 4.21 -17.08 -14.40
C ASP A 319 4.54 -17.62 -12.99
N LYS A 320 5.80 -18.04 -12.80
CA LYS A 320 6.32 -18.83 -11.65
C LYS A 320 6.17 -18.21 -10.24
N ASN A 321 5.55 -17.04 -10.11
CA ASN A 321 5.26 -16.38 -8.83
C ASN A 321 3.79 -16.55 -8.46
N ALA A 322 3.50 -17.51 -7.58
CA ALA A 322 2.15 -17.89 -7.15
C ALA A 322 1.33 -16.79 -6.43
N SER A 323 1.90 -15.61 -6.18
CA SER A 323 1.25 -14.50 -5.47
C SER A 323 0.68 -13.41 -6.38
N ASN A 324 1.15 -13.29 -7.63
CA ASN A 324 0.71 -12.22 -8.53
C ASN A 324 -0.57 -12.62 -9.25
N ARG A 325 -1.49 -11.67 -9.42
CA ARG A 325 -2.77 -11.89 -10.09
C ARG A 325 -2.96 -10.89 -11.22
N ASP A 326 -3.53 -11.40 -12.29
CA ASP A 326 -4.01 -10.66 -13.44
C ASP A 326 -5.54 -10.61 -13.40
N ILE A 327 -6.13 -9.65 -14.12
CA ILE A 327 -7.58 -9.55 -14.25
C ILE A 327 -8.00 -10.30 -15.50
N TYR A 328 -8.91 -11.26 -15.35
CA TYR A 328 -9.52 -12.01 -16.42
C TYR A 328 -10.97 -11.59 -16.60
N LEU A 329 -11.44 -11.75 -17.83
CA LEU A 329 -12.81 -11.48 -18.21
C LEU A 329 -13.38 -12.70 -18.92
N MET A 330 -14.51 -13.18 -18.42
CA MET A 330 -15.23 -14.31 -19.02
C MET A 330 -16.69 -13.96 -19.30
N SER A 331 -17.21 -14.48 -20.41
CA SER A 331 -18.63 -14.37 -20.72
C SER A 331 -19.46 -15.23 -19.77
N ILE A 332 -20.69 -14.79 -19.43
CA ILE A 332 -21.61 -15.50 -18.53
C ILE A 332 -21.95 -16.93 -18.98
N ASN A 333 -21.82 -17.21 -20.28
CA ASN A 333 -22.06 -18.54 -20.85
C ASN A 333 -20.80 -19.43 -20.87
N GLY A 334 -19.64 -18.93 -20.44
CA GLY A 334 -18.36 -19.61 -20.36
C GLY A 334 -17.60 -19.75 -21.68
N LYS A 335 -18.14 -19.28 -22.82
CA LYS A 335 -17.54 -19.49 -24.14
C LYS A 335 -16.33 -18.60 -24.42
N GLN A 336 -16.30 -17.42 -23.83
CA GLN A 336 -15.17 -16.50 -23.91
C GLN A 336 -14.54 -16.37 -22.54
N ASN A 337 -13.22 -16.48 -22.49
CA ASN A 337 -12.42 -16.33 -21.28
C ASN A 337 -10.98 -15.94 -21.68
N SER A 338 -10.57 -14.73 -21.36
CA SER A 338 -9.24 -14.20 -21.70
C SER A 338 -8.74 -13.25 -20.62
N PRO A 339 -7.42 -13.08 -20.48
CA PRO A 339 -6.89 -11.99 -19.67
C PRO A 339 -7.38 -10.64 -20.23
N LEU A 340 -7.77 -9.74 -19.32
CA LEU A 340 -8.15 -8.36 -19.59
C LEU A 340 -6.99 -7.41 -19.26
N ILE A 341 -6.27 -7.69 -18.17
CA ILE A 341 -5.05 -6.98 -17.76
C ILE A 341 -4.00 -8.02 -17.42
N GLU A 342 -2.84 -7.92 -18.06
CA GLU A 342 -1.63 -8.68 -17.72
C GLU A 342 -0.57 -7.68 -17.25
N HIS A 343 -0.11 -7.83 -16.01
CA HIS A 343 0.90 -6.94 -15.44
C HIS A 343 1.75 -7.65 -14.39
N PRO A 344 3.05 -7.29 -14.21
CA PRO A 344 3.85 -7.79 -13.09
C PRO A 344 3.34 -7.42 -11.69
N ALA A 345 2.34 -6.54 -11.61
CA ALA A 345 1.71 -6.10 -10.38
C ALA A 345 0.68 -7.13 -9.92
N CYS A 346 0.21 -7.02 -8.69
CA CYS A 346 -0.95 -7.77 -8.21
C CYS A 346 -2.22 -6.97 -8.47
N ASP A 347 -3.03 -7.40 -9.45
CA ASP A 347 -4.27 -6.74 -9.85
C ASP A 347 -5.52 -7.46 -9.29
N LEU A 348 -6.27 -6.77 -8.42
CA LEU A 348 -7.44 -7.31 -7.72
C LEU A 348 -8.74 -6.58 -8.09
N VAL A 349 -9.71 -7.30 -8.67
CA VAL A 349 -11.03 -6.73 -9.01
C VAL A 349 -11.70 -6.17 -7.76
N ILE A 350 -12.10 -4.89 -7.83
CA ILE A 350 -13.01 -4.25 -6.85
C ILE A 350 -14.46 -4.51 -7.28
N GLY A 351 -14.76 -4.26 -8.56
CA GLY A 351 -16.07 -4.53 -9.16
C GLY A 351 -16.34 -3.66 -10.39
N TRP A 352 -17.49 -3.89 -11.01
CA TRP A 352 -18.00 -3.08 -12.12
C TRP A 352 -18.65 -1.81 -11.62
N LEU A 353 -18.41 -0.71 -12.34
CA LEU A 353 -19.24 0.47 -12.20
C LEU A 353 -20.66 0.21 -12.74
N PRO A 354 -21.68 0.94 -12.25
CA PRO A 354 -23.07 0.79 -12.70
C PRO A 354 -23.26 0.99 -14.21
N ASP A 355 -22.33 1.66 -14.89
CA ASP A 355 -22.35 1.87 -16.34
C ASP A 355 -22.14 0.58 -17.16
N GLY A 356 -21.67 -0.50 -16.53
CA GLY A 356 -21.37 -1.80 -17.14
C GLY A 356 -20.23 -1.77 -18.16
N LYS A 357 -19.43 -0.71 -18.18
CA LYS A 357 -18.33 -0.49 -19.12
C LYS A 357 -17.00 -0.27 -18.43
N THR A 358 -16.99 0.03 -17.15
CA THR A 358 -15.76 0.26 -16.40
C THR A 358 -15.62 -0.72 -15.24
N ILE A 359 -14.42 -1.28 -15.08
CA ILE A 359 -14.04 -2.09 -13.93
C ILE A 359 -13.09 -1.26 -13.07
N LEU A 360 -13.38 -1.18 -11.78
CA LEU A 360 -12.40 -0.73 -10.79
C LEU A 360 -11.62 -1.92 -10.24
N PHE A 361 -10.33 -1.70 -9.99
CA PHE A 361 -9.45 -2.71 -9.44
C PHE A 361 -8.33 -2.08 -8.59
N LEU A 362 -7.80 -2.84 -7.64
CA LEU A 362 -6.61 -2.49 -6.89
C LEU A 362 -5.37 -2.95 -7.65
N SER A 363 -4.31 -2.14 -7.64
CA SER A 363 -3.02 -2.51 -8.21
C SER A 363 -1.87 -1.90 -7.43
N ASP A 364 -0.80 -2.67 -7.22
CA ASP A 364 0.46 -2.21 -6.60
C ASP A 364 1.50 -1.72 -7.62
N ARG A 365 1.08 -1.45 -8.87
CA ARG A 365 1.97 -1.09 -9.99
C ARG A 365 2.80 0.18 -9.80
N GLU A 366 2.40 1.10 -8.92
CA GLU A 366 3.16 2.30 -8.56
C GLU A 366 3.81 2.19 -7.15
N GLY A 367 3.83 0.99 -6.57
CA GLY A 367 4.45 0.71 -5.27
C GLY A 367 3.53 0.88 -4.05
N THR A 368 2.27 1.27 -4.27
CA THR A 368 1.20 1.30 -3.26
C THR A 368 -0.06 0.65 -3.80
N ASP A 369 -0.90 0.09 -2.90
CA ASP A 369 -2.23 -0.38 -3.29
C ASP A 369 -3.11 0.82 -3.67
N ASP A 370 -3.25 1.02 -4.98
CA ASP A 370 -3.96 2.14 -5.60
C ASP A 370 -5.23 1.67 -6.30
N VAL A 371 -6.20 2.56 -6.48
CA VAL A 371 -7.42 2.30 -7.24
C VAL A 371 -7.20 2.68 -8.69
N TRP A 372 -7.40 1.73 -9.59
CA TRP A 372 -7.32 1.90 -11.03
C TRP A 372 -8.66 1.58 -11.68
N ALA A 373 -8.90 2.17 -12.84
CA ALA A 373 -10.04 1.90 -13.70
C ALA A 373 -9.58 1.38 -15.06
N ILE A 374 -10.31 0.43 -15.62
CA ILE A 374 -10.17 0.00 -17.01
C ILE A 374 -11.52 0.05 -17.70
N SER A 375 -11.57 0.68 -18.88
CA SER A 375 -12.75 0.64 -19.74
C SER A 375 -12.77 -0.67 -20.53
N VAL A 376 -13.95 -1.23 -20.72
CA VAL A 376 -14.18 -2.51 -21.38
C VAL A 376 -15.19 -2.34 -22.50
N LYS A 377 -14.84 -2.84 -23.68
CA LYS A 377 -15.69 -2.86 -24.86
C LYS A 377 -15.61 -4.22 -25.53
N ASP A 378 -16.78 -4.85 -25.72
CA ASP A 378 -16.91 -6.16 -26.38
C ASP A 378 -15.98 -7.25 -25.81
N GLY A 379 -15.82 -7.26 -24.48
CA GLY A 379 -14.99 -8.25 -23.78
C GLY A 379 -13.48 -7.96 -23.82
N LYS A 380 -13.08 -6.76 -24.23
CA LYS A 380 -11.68 -6.35 -24.39
C LYS A 380 -11.40 -5.01 -23.71
N PRO A 381 -10.15 -4.71 -23.34
CA PRO A 381 -9.81 -3.41 -22.80
C PRO A 381 -9.98 -2.34 -23.88
N ASP A 382 -10.62 -1.22 -23.53
CA ASP A 382 -10.83 -0.05 -24.39
C ASP A 382 -9.89 1.09 -23.93
N GLY A 383 -8.60 0.89 -24.19
CA GLY A 383 -7.52 1.78 -23.74
C GLY A 383 -6.73 1.25 -22.54
N PRO A 384 -5.72 2.01 -22.08
CA PRO A 384 -4.91 1.62 -20.93
C PRO A 384 -5.66 1.85 -19.61
N PRO A 385 -5.30 1.13 -18.53
CA PRO A 385 -5.82 1.43 -17.20
C PRO A 385 -5.42 2.83 -16.72
N VAL A 386 -6.30 3.46 -15.96
CA VAL A 386 -6.17 4.83 -15.47
C VAL A 386 -6.18 4.85 -13.94
N LEU A 387 -5.23 5.57 -13.34
CA LEU A 387 -5.18 5.78 -11.91
C LEU A 387 -6.33 6.68 -11.45
N ILE A 388 -7.15 6.20 -10.51
CA ILE A 388 -8.29 6.91 -9.94
C ILE A 388 -7.93 7.54 -8.60
N GLU A 389 -7.32 6.76 -7.71
CA GLU A 389 -6.97 7.18 -6.36
C GLU A 389 -5.71 6.47 -5.87
N THR A 390 -4.84 7.18 -5.16
CA THR A 390 -3.56 6.64 -4.66
C THR A 390 -3.61 6.34 -3.17
N GLY A 391 -3.00 5.23 -2.76
CA GLY A 391 -2.75 4.94 -1.34
C GLY A 391 -4.03 4.77 -0.52
N ILE A 392 -5.11 4.27 -1.13
CA ILE A 392 -6.34 3.90 -0.41
C ILE A 392 -6.10 2.76 0.59
N GLY A 393 -5.02 2.00 0.38
CA GLY A 393 -4.62 0.87 1.21
C GLY A 393 -5.49 -0.35 0.96
N THR A 394 -5.42 -1.30 1.90
CA THR A 394 -6.22 -2.53 1.78
C THR A 394 -7.68 -2.25 2.12
N ILE A 395 -8.54 -2.40 1.12
CA ILE A 395 -9.98 -2.27 1.27
C ILE A 395 -10.69 -3.62 1.04
N THR A 396 -11.84 -3.80 1.67
CA THR A 396 -12.79 -4.87 1.33
C THR A 396 -14.04 -4.23 0.72
N PRO A 397 -14.27 -4.37 -0.60
CA PRO A 397 -15.40 -3.77 -1.28
C PRO A 397 -16.76 -4.34 -0.82
N GLN A 398 -17.65 -3.45 -0.42
CA GLN A 398 -19.05 -3.74 -0.08
C GLN A 398 -19.99 -3.51 -1.29
N GLY A 399 -19.46 -3.06 -2.43
CA GLY A 399 -20.19 -2.85 -3.67
C GLY A 399 -20.40 -1.38 -4.01
N PHE A 400 -21.17 -1.15 -5.07
CA PHE A 400 -21.51 0.18 -5.59
C PHE A 400 -23.03 0.42 -5.47
N ASP A 401 -23.41 1.68 -5.25
CA ASP A 401 -24.76 2.12 -5.57
C ASP A 401 -24.89 2.50 -7.06
N GLN A 402 -26.11 2.79 -7.52
CA GLN A 402 -26.40 3.17 -8.90
C GLN A 402 -25.77 4.49 -9.33
N ASP A 403 -25.40 5.36 -8.38
CA ASP A 403 -24.73 6.63 -8.64
C ASP A 403 -23.21 6.46 -8.84
N GLY A 404 -22.69 5.26 -8.58
CA GLY A 404 -21.27 4.93 -8.74
C GLY A 404 -20.43 5.16 -7.49
N SER A 405 -21.06 5.38 -6.33
CA SER A 405 -20.35 5.50 -5.05
C SER A 405 -19.82 4.14 -4.62
N LEU A 406 -18.51 4.04 -4.34
CA LEU A 406 -17.89 2.82 -3.82
C LEU A 406 -18.04 2.75 -2.29
N TYR A 407 -18.65 1.67 -1.81
CA TYR A 407 -18.74 1.35 -0.39
C TYR A 407 -17.66 0.33 -0.05
N TYR A 408 -16.85 0.62 0.98
CA TYR A 408 -15.76 -0.26 1.38
C TYR A 408 -15.45 -0.12 2.86
N ILE A 409 -14.88 -1.18 3.44
CA ILE A 409 -14.23 -1.13 4.74
C ILE A 409 -12.72 -1.10 4.54
N THR A 410 -12.03 -0.27 5.31
CA THR A 410 -10.56 -0.30 5.38
C THR A 410 -10.14 -1.35 6.40
N SER A 411 -9.25 -2.27 6.03
CA SER A 411 -8.67 -3.18 7.01
C SER A 411 -7.92 -2.36 8.08
N PRO A 412 -7.91 -2.80 9.36
CA PRO A 412 -7.15 -2.12 10.39
C PRO A 412 -5.66 -2.13 10.01
N SER A 413 -5.17 -0.98 9.55
CA SER A 413 -3.73 -0.71 9.42
C SER A 413 -3.06 -0.83 10.79
N ARG A 414 -1.76 -1.18 10.87
CA ARG A 414 -0.98 -1.18 12.14
C ARG A 414 -0.97 0.19 12.85
N GLY A 415 -1.53 1.22 12.22
CA GLY A 415 -1.57 2.60 12.68
C GLY A 415 -1.12 3.52 11.55
N ASN A 416 -1.30 4.82 11.74
CA ASN A 416 -0.66 5.84 10.92
C ASN A 416 0.08 6.80 11.84
N VAL A 417 1.18 7.36 11.36
CA VAL A 417 1.91 8.41 12.08
C VAL A 417 1.11 9.70 11.99
N TYR A 418 0.84 10.30 13.16
CA TYR A 418 0.26 11.62 13.31
C TYR A 418 1.20 12.48 14.16
N THR A 419 1.16 13.78 13.94
CA THR A 419 1.89 14.77 14.72
C THR A 419 0.89 15.74 15.35
N ALA A 420 1.13 16.09 16.61
CA ALA A 420 0.35 17.08 17.32
C ALA A 420 1.27 17.84 18.26
N GLU A 421 1.00 19.12 18.45
CA GLU A 421 1.64 19.89 19.51
C GLU A 421 0.89 19.68 20.83
N TRP A 422 1.62 19.67 21.93
CA TRP A 422 1.06 19.53 23.26
C TRP A 422 1.78 20.43 24.25
N ASN A 423 1.07 20.85 25.29
CA ASN A 423 1.64 21.62 26.39
C ASN A 423 2.18 20.64 27.44
N PRO A 424 3.51 20.57 27.65
CA PRO A 424 4.10 19.60 28.58
C PRO A 424 3.74 19.86 30.05
N LYS A 425 3.28 21.07 30.41
CA LYS A 425 2.88 21.41 31.78
C LYS A 425 1.44 21.01 32.09
N THR A 426 0.53 21.17 31.12
CA THR A 426 -0.90 20.88 31.32
C THR A 426 -1.30 19.51 30.78
N GLY A 427 -0.51 18.92 29.90
CA GLY A 427 -0.85 17.70 29.18
C GLY A 427 -1.83 17.91 28.02
N GLU A 428 -2.24 19.15 27.75
CA GLU A 428 -3.22 19.46 26.73
C GLU A 428 -2.62 19.38 25.33
N ILE A 429 -3.34 18.71 24.42
CA ILE A 429 -3.05 18.73 23.00
C ILE A 429 -3.51 20.09 22.45
N LEU A 430 -2.58 20.89 21.93
CA LEU A 430 -2.83 22.26 21.49
C LEU A 430 -3.60 22.33 20.18
N GLU A 431 -3.35 21.36 19.30
CA GLU A 431 -3.92 21.30 17.96
C GLU A 431 -4.41 19.90 17.61
N LYS A 432 -5.39 19.80 16.71
CA LYS A 432 -5.86 18.51 16.25
C LYS A 432 -4.70 17.73 15.62
N PRO A 433 -4.46 16.46 15.99
CA PRO A 433 -3.42 15.66 15.36
C PRO A 433 -3.56 15.64 13.85
N GLU A 434 -2.51 16.05 13.16
CA GLU A 434 -2.44 16.08 11.71
C GLU A 434 -1.61 14.92 11.20
N ARG A 435 -1.91 14.47 9.99
CA ARG A 435 -1.10 13.47 9.31
C ARG A 435 -0.01 14.22 8.56
N PRO A 436 1.26 14.21 9.01
CA PRO A 436 2.33 14.93 8.33
C PRO A 436 2.63 14.35 6.94
N ILE A 437 2.23 13.10 6.71
CA ILE A 437 2.50 12.32 5.51
C ILE A 437 1.19 12.19 4.72
N LYS A 438 1.07 12.91 3.60
CA LYS A 438 -0.21 12.96 2.87
C LYS A 438 -0.57 11.63 2.22
N HIS A 439 0.40 10.87 1.71
CA HIS A 439 0.19 9.58 1.05
C HIS A 439 1.46 8.75 1.20
N LEU A 440 1.34 7.41 1.24
CA LEU A 440 2.36 6.37 0.98
C LEU A 440 2.10 5.11 1.86
N GLY A 441 1.56 4.05 1.25
CA GLY A 441 1.46 2.71 1.84
C GLY A 441 0.24 2.42 2.72
N LYS A 442 0.07 1.15 3.09
CA LYS A 442 -1.04 0.61 3.91
C LYS A 442 -1.03 1.15 5.34
N SER A 443 0.14 1.41 5.89
CA SER A 443 0.35 1.83 7.28
C SER A 443 1.67 2.56 7.42
N THR A 444 1.71 3.54 8.33
CA THR A 444 2.95 4.21 8.75
C THR A 444 3.11 4.08 10.26
N TYR A 445 4.28 3.64 10.73
CA TYR A 445 4.52 3.42 12.17
C TYR A 445 6.00 3.49 12.55
N SER A 446 6.30 3.31 13.84
CA SER A 446 7.64 3.48 14.44
C SER A 446 8.27 4.84 14.13
N PRO A 447 7.59 5.97 14.42
CA PRO A 447 8.17 7.29 14.18
C PRO A 447 9.36 7.55 15.12
N SER A 448 10.36 8.27 14.62
CA SER A 448 11.52 8.71 15.38
C SER A 448 12.01 10.06 14.85
N TYR A 449 12.04 11.08 15.71
CA TYR A 449 12.58 12.39 15.35
C TYR A 449 14.11 12.34 15.33
N SER A 450 14.71 13.02 14.37
CA SER A 450 16.15 13.26 14.38
C SER A 450 16.54 14.09 15.61
N PRO A 451 17.73 13.89 16.20
CA PRO A 451 18.20 14.67 17.35
C PRO A 451 18.14 16.19 17.17
N ASP A 452 18.36 16.67 15.93
CA ASP A 452 18.28 18.08 15.59
C ASP A 452 16.83 18.60 15.43
N GLY A 453 15.84 17.71 15.46
CA GLY A 453 14.43 18.02 15.32
C GLY A 453 13.99 18.42 13.91
N LYS A 454 14.84 18.26 12.89
CA LYS A 454 14.56 18.69 11.50
C LYS A 454 13.98 17.59 10.62
N SER A 455 14.12 16.33 11.03
CA SER A 455 13.67 15.18 10.26
C SER A 455 12.84 14.22 11.10
N LEU A 456 11.92 13.52 10.45
CA LEU A 456 11.13 12.43 11.02
C LEU A 456 11.38 11.16 10.22
N ALA A 457 11.95 10.15 10.87
CA ALA A 457 12.03 8.81 10.31
C ALA A 457 10.78 8.01 10.69
N TYR A 458 10.29 7.17 9.79
CA TYR A 458 9.21 6.24 10.05
C TYR A 458 9.28 5.05 9.09
N ILE A 459 8.54 4.00 9.40
CA ILE A 459 8.37 2.84 8.54
C ILE A 459 7.06 3.00 7.78
N SER A 460 7.11 2.86 6.47
CA SER A 460 5.93 2.75 5.61
C SER A 460 5.80 1.31 5.09
N VAL A 461 4.64 0.70 5.31
CA VAL A 461 4.32 -0.65 4.80
C VAL A 461 3.74 -0.52 3.40
N ARG A 462 4.41 -1.12 2.43
CA ARG A 462 4.06 -1.16 1.00
C ARG A 462 3.67 -2.57 0.61
N GLY A 463 2.80 -2.67 -0.39
CA GLY A 463 2.03 -3.89 -0.60
C GLY A 463 1.25 -4.27 0.66
N GLY A 464 0.54 -5.38 0.62
CA GLY A 464 -0.25 -5.85 1.75
C GLY A 464 -1.76 -5.85 1.51
N ASN A 465 -2.22 -5.74 0.26
CA ASN A 465 -3.42 -6.46 -0.13
C ASN A 465 -3.23 -7.96 0.25
N PRO A 466 -4.31 -8.73 0.46
CA PRO A 466 -4.22 -10.13 0.90
C PRO A 466 -3.32 -11.01 0.02
N MET A 467 -2.99 -10.55 -1.19
CA MET A 467 -2.28 -11.30 -2.23
C MET A 467 -0.80 -10.87 -2.41
N SER A 468 -0.42 -9.67 -2.00
CA SER A 468 0.93 -9.10 -2.20
C SER A 468 1.75 -9.23 -0.92
N LYS A 469 3.06 -9.47 -1.07
CA LYS A 469 3.97 -9.55 0.08
C LYS A 469 4.17 -8.15 0.66
N GLU A 470 3.92 -7.98 1.96
CA GLU A 470 4.24 -6.73 2.66
C GLU A 470 5.75 -6.45 2.56
N GLN A 471 6.09 -5.22 2.21
CA GLN A 471 7.45 -4.69 2.18
C GLN A 471 7.54 -3.47 3.07
N HIS A 472 8.51 -3.44 3.97
CA HIS A 472 8.78 -2.27 4.77
C HIS A 472 9.73 -1.34 4.00
N VAL A 473 9.44 -0.05 4.04
CA VAL A 473 10.31 1.00 3.51
C VAL A 473 10.59 1.96 4.65
N ILE A 474 11.86 2.27 4.89
CA ILE A 474 12.23 3.30 5.86
C ILE A 474 12.20 4.64 5.13
N CYS A 475 11.39 5.56 5.63
CA CYS A 475 11.23 6.89 5.07
C CYS A 475 11.85 7.91 6.03
N ILE A 476 12.53 8.92 5.49
CA ILE A 476 13.04 10.08 6.22
C ILE A 476 12.43 11.32 5.60
N ARG A 477 11.57 12.01 6.36
CA ARG A 477 10.89 13.24 5.95
C ARG A 477 11.54 14.46 6.57
N SER A 478 11.86 15.46 5.75
CA SER A 478 12.22 16.81 6.20
C SER A 478 10.99 17.52 6.76
N LEU A 479 11.08 18.05 7.97
CA LEU A 479 9.98 18.80 8.59
C LEU A 479 9.89 20.23 8.07
N ASP A 480 11.00 20.80 7.58
CA ASP A 480 11.04 22.16 7.02
C ASP A 480 10.46 22.20 5.59
N THR A 481 10.80 21.21 4.75
CA THR A 481 10.44 21.21 3.31
C THR A 481 9.33 20.21 2.97
N GLY A 482 9.11 19.20 3.82
CA GLY A 482 8.21 18.10 3.52
C GLY A 482 8.73 17.11 2.47
N GLU A 483 9.99 17.25 2.02
CA GLU A 483 10.63 16.30 1.12
C GLU A 483 10.92 14.96 1.83
N GLU A 484 10.78 13.86 1.09
CA GLU A 484 10.97 12.51 1.62
C GLU A 484 12.05 11.75 0.87
N ARG A 485 12.89 11.05 1.64
CA ARG A 485 13.85 10.06 1.13
C ARG A 485 13.42 8.67 1.56
N GLU A 486 13.41 7.74 0.62
CA GLU A 486 12.98 6.37 0.85
C GLU A 486 14.15 5.40 0.75
N PHE A 487 14.22 4.47 1.69
CA PHE A 487 15.22 3.41 1.76
C PHE A 487 14.51 2.06 1.75
N LYS A 488 14.58 1.37 0.60
CA LYS A 488 14.07 0.01 0.47
C LYS A 488 14.89 -0.93 1.35
N THR A 489 14.21 -1.72 2.15
CA THR A 489 14.89 -2.60 3.10
C THR A 489 15.20 -3.95 2.48
N VAL A 490 16.38 -4.50 2.83
CA VAL A 490 16.74 -5.88 2.51
C VAL A 490 15.99 -6.90 3.39
N TYR A 491 15.55 -6.48 4.57
CA TYR A 491 14.75 -7.28 5.51
C TYR A 491 13.27 -6.93 5.39
N LYS A 492 12.40 -7.93 5.48
CA LYS A 492 10.96 -7.75 5.22
C LYS A 492 10.20 -7.10 6.38
N SER A 493 10.66 -7.32 7.60
CA SER A 493 10.10 -6.69 8.79
C SER A 493 11.12 -5.77 9.43
N TRP A 494 10.62 -4.63 9.91
CA TRP A 494 11.33 -3.59 10.64
C TRP A 494 10.39 -2.99 11.70
N GLU A 495 10.96 -2.60 12.83
CA GLU A 495 10.24 -1.90 13.90
C GLU A 495 11.20 -1.11 14.79
N ARG A 496 10.64 -0.20 15.61
CA ARG A 496 11.35 0.51 16.69
C ARG A 496 12.59 1.28 16.21
N LEU A 497 12.37 2.26 15.33
CA LEU A 497 13.45 3.12 14.84
C LEU A 497 13.97 4.06 15.94
N SER A 498 15.30 4.21 16.02
CA SER A 498 15.98 5.23 16.83
C SER A 498 17.11 5.88 16.03
N TRP A 499 17.22 7.21 16.08
CA TRP A 499 18.28 7.95 15.42
C TRP A 499 19.56 7.94 16.24
N SER A 500 20.71 7.87 15.55
CA SER A 500 21.99 8.15 16.19
C SER A 500 22.10 9.64 16.54
N PRO A 501 22.81 10.01 17.62
CA PRO A 501 22.96 11.41 18.06
C PRO A 501 23.56 12.36 17.01
N ASP A 502 24.34 11.83 16.07
CA ASP A 502 24.99 12.57 14.98
C ASP A 502 24.15 12.67 13.69
N ASN A 503 22.93 12.12 13.68
CA ASN A 503 22.03 12.03 12.52
C ASN A 503 22.58 11.21 11.34
N HIS A 504 23.60 10.37 11.54
CA HIS A 504 24.17 9.57 10.44
C HIS A 504 23.53 8.20 10.29
N PHE A 505 23.01 7.63 11.37
CA PHE A 505 22.45 6.28 11.39
C PHE A 505 21.05 6.23 11.98
N ILE A 506 20.29 5.24 11.56
CA ILE A 506 19.05 4.82 12.21
C ILE A 506 19.22 3.37 12.63
N LEU A 507 19.03 3.10 13.92
CA LEU A 507 18.95 1.76 14.50
C LEU A 507 17.50 1.29 14.43
N GLY A 508 17.29 -0.01 14.19
CA GLY A 508 15.98 -0.63 14.27
C GLY A 508 16.09 -2.12 14.52
N ILE A 509 14.96 -2.75 14.86
CA ILE A 509 14.83 -4.20 14.91
C ILE A 509 14.31 -4.68 13.57
N ALA A 510 14.97 -5.68 12.98
CA ALA A 510 14.57 -6.30 11.72
C ALA A 510 14.40 -7.83 11.85
N GLY A 511 13.75 -8.46 10.87
CA GLY A 511 13.64 -9.91 10.74
C GLY A 511 14.27 -10.46 9.46
N ASP A 512 15.07 -11.51 9.56
CA ASP A 512 15.86 -12.07 8.42
C ASP A 512 15.18 -13.18 7.62
N GLY A 513 14.00 -13.64 8.01
CA GLY A 513 13.34 -14.80 7.41
C GLY A 513 12.00 -14.51 6.73
N GLU A 514 11.49 -15.54 6.06
CA GLU A 514 10.07 -15.70 5.74
C GLU A 514 9.54 -16.84 6.64
N ASP A 515 8.39 -16.63 7.27
CA ASP A 515 7.64 -17.62 8.08
C ASP A 515 8.20 -17.99 9.49
N GLN A 516 8.01 -19.23 9.94
CA GLN A 516 8.17 -19.63 11.36
C GLN A 516 9.63 -19.62 11.88
N ASN A 517 10.62 -19.31 11.01
CA ASN A 517 12.06 -19.31 11.34
C ASN A 517 12.71 -17.92 11.21
N VAL A 518 11.95 -16.84 11.40
CA VAL A 518 12.49 -15.48 11.42
C VAL A 518 13.28 -15.23 12.70
N HIS A 519 14.52 -14.75 12.60
CA HIS A 519 15.31 -14.33 13.76
C HIS A 519 15.20 -12.82 13.92
N SER A 520 15.25 -12.33 15.16
CA SER A 520 15.31 -10.89 15.43
C SER A 520 16.75 -10.38 15.26
N LEU A 521 16.91 -9.22 14.61
CA LEU A 521 18.19 -8.54 14.41
C LEU A 521 18.12 -7.11 14.89
N LEU A 522 19.25 -6.58 15.36
CA LEU A 522 19.47 -5.14 15.39
C LEU A 522 20.20 -4.74 14.13
N CYS A 523 19.67 -3.76 13.41
CA CYS A 523 20.22 -3.29 12.15
C CYS A 523 20.41 -1.77 12.19
N MET A 524 21.50 -1.32 11.57
CA MET A 524 21.81 0.09 11.34
C MET A 524 21.64 0.41 9.86
N LEU A 525 20.85 1.44 9.58
CA LEU A 525 20.73 2.10 8.28
C LEU A 525 21.64 3.33 8.27
N ASP A 526 22.51 3.46 7.27
CA ASP A 526 23.21 4.70 6.95
C ASP A 526 22.26 5.65 6.21
N THR A 527 22.04 6.84 6.76
CA THR A 527 21.06 7.81 6.26
C THR A 527 21.51 8.57 5.00
N ARG A 528 22.77 8.41 4.58
CA ARG A 528 23.35 9.02 3.38
C ARG A 528 23.43 8.01 2.25
N SER A 529 24.00 6.83 2.48
CA SER A 529 24.16 5.81 1.44
C SER A 529 22.93 4.91 1.29
N GLY A 530 22.14 4.75 2.36
CA GLY A 530 21.06 3.77 2.42
C GLY A 530 21.51 2.36 2.77
N ASP A 531 22.80 2.16 3.08
CA ASP A 531 23.33 0.85 3.42
C ASP A 531 22.77 0.35 4.75
N ILE A 532 22.35 -0.91 4.77
CA ILE A 532 21.82 -1.57 5.96
C ILE A 532 22.80 -2.64 6.40
N LYS A 533 23.22 -2.60 7.67
CA LYS A 533 24.09 -3.62 8.28
C LYS A 533 23.50 -4.17 9.58
N PRO A 534 23.51 -5.50 9.80
CA PRO A 534 23.19 -6.08 11.10
C PRO A 534 24.34 -5.82 12.09
N VAL A 535 24.00 -5.41 13.32
CA VAL A 535 24.95 -5.23 14.43
C VAL A 535 24.79 -6.31 15.50
N PHE A 536 23.64 -6.98 15.53
CA PHE A 536 23.37 -8.13 16.38
C PHE A 536 22.29 -9.01 15.72
N ARG A 537 22.36 -10.32 15.94
CA ARG A 537 21.38 -11.30 15.45
C ARG A 537 21.12 -12.34 16.55
N CYS A 538 19.84 -12.59 16.85
CA CYS A 538 19.42 -13.67 17.74
C CYS A 538 19.78 -15.05 17.17
N GLU A 539 20.02 -16.01 18.06
CA GLU A 539 20.36 -17.39 17.69
C GLU A 539 19.12 -18.22 17.39
N LEU A 540 18.01 -17.95 18.08
CA LEU A 540 16.73 -18.61 17.94
C LEU A 540 15.72 -17.75 17.17
N ASP A 541 14.64 -18.38 16.74
CA ASP A 541 13.51 -17.69 16.11
C ASP A 541 12.80 -16.72 17.07
N TRP A 542 12.10 -15.75 16.49
CA TRP A 542 11.45 -14.63 17.19
C TRP A 542 10.41 -15.06 18.24
N GLN A 543 9.85 -16.27 18.16
CA GLN A 543 8.90 -16.76 19.17
C GLN A 543 9.64 -17.20 20.44
N LYS A 544 10.91 -17.59 20.31
CA LYS A 544 11.75 -18.09 21.39
C LYS A 544 12.70 -17.02 21.91
N GLU A 545 13.21 -16.16 21.03
CA GLU A 545 14.20 -15.13 21.34
C GLU A 545 13.93 -13.85 20.55
N TRP A 546 13.82 -12.72 21.24
CA TRP A 546 13.49 -11.45 20.59
C TRP A 546 14.11 -10.25 21.30
N LEU A 547 14.13 -9.15 20.55
CA LEU A 547 14.73 -7.87 20.93
C LEU A 547 13.63 -6.83 21.10
N ASN A 548 13.86 -5.82 21.94
CA ASN A 548 12.94 -4.69 22.08
C ASN A 548 13.67 -3.45 22.58
N SER A 549 13.03 -2.28 22.44
CA SER A 549 13.49 -0.99 22.97
C SER A 549 14.97 -0.66 22.63
N PRO A 550 15.39 -0.75 21.35
CA PRO A 550 16.74 -0.39 20.95
C PRO A 550 16.92 1.13 21.01
N ASP A 551 18.07 1.60 21.48
CA ASP A 551 18.39 3.03 21.49
C ASP A 551 19.91 3.28 21.49
N PHE A 552 20.34 4.47 21.09
CA PHE A 552 21.75 4.87 21.14
C PHE A 552 22.11 5.44 22.52
N SER A 553 23.37 5.28 22.92
CA SER A 553 23.94 6.14 23.96
C SER A 553 24.09 7.58 23.43
N PRO A 554 24.05 8.61 24.28
CA PRO A 554 24.16 10.02 23.83
C PRO A 554 25.47 10.34 23.10
N ASP A 555 26.54 9.59 23.36
CA ASP A 555 27.82 9.70 22.67
C ASP A 555 27.88 8.94 21.32
N GLY A 556 26.84 8.17 20.99
CA GLY A 556 26.74 7.35 19.79
C GLY A 556 27.70 6.15 19.74
N GLN A 557 28.45 5.85 20.80
CA GLN A 557 29.45 4.78 20.81
C GLN A 557 28.89 3.41 21.17
N SER A 558 27.72 3.38 21.80
CA SER A 558 27.06 2.16 22.29
C SER A 558 25.58 2.17 21.94
N ILE A 559 24.98 0.98 22.00
CA ILE A 559 23.53 0.81 21.89
C ILE A 559 23.00 0.08 23.10
N TYR A 560 21.78 0.41 23.50
CA TYR A 560 21.00 -0.27 24.51
C TYR A 560 19.87 -1.04 23.86
N TYR A 561 19.52 -2.19 24.43
CA TYR A 561 18.37 -2.97 24.00
C TYR A 561 17.97 -3.99 25.07
N VAL A 562 16.71 -4.39 25.01
CA VAL A 562 16.19 -5.49 25.81
C VAL A 562 16.30 -6.78 25.01
N HIS A 563 16.99 -7.76 25.58
CA HIS A 563 17.11 -9.11 25.03
C HIS A 563 16.29 -10.08 25.89
N THR A 564 15.38 -10.84 25.25
CA THR A 564 14.60 -11.89 25.91
C THR A 564 14.88 -13.24 25.27
N ASP A 565 15.22 -14.22 26.09
CA ASP A 565 15.34 -15.64 25.74
C ASP A 565 14.31 -16.42 26.58
N SER A 566 13.23 -16.87 25.94
CA SER A 566 12.13 -17.55 26.61
C SER A 566 12.44 -18.98 27.01
N ILE A 567 13.42 -19.61 26.34
CA ILE A 567 13.88 -20.98 26.63
C ILE A 567 14.69 -20.98 27.92
N LYS A 568 15.66 -20.06 28.01
CA LYS A 568 16.45 -19.83 29.23
C LYS A 568 15.66 -19.09 30.30
N LYS A 569 14.48 -18.54 29.97
CA LYS A 569 13.63 -17.74 30.85
C LYS A 569 14.38 -16.53 31.41
N ILE A 570 15.12 -15.84 30.54
CA ILE A 570 15.93 -14.67 30.91
C ILE A 570 15.47 -13.48 30.09
N ARG A 571 15.41 -12.31 30.74
CA ARG A 571 15.22 -11.02 30.10
C ARG A 571 16.24 -10.04 30.68
N ARG A 572 16.95 -9.31 29.83
CA ARG A 572 18.05 -8.41 30.22
C ARG A 572 18.00 -7.11 29.44
N LEU A 573 18.28 -6.00 30.10
CA LEU A 573 18.69 -4.75 29.46
C LEU A 573 20.21 -4.78 29.32
N LEU A 574 20.67 -4.73 28.07
CA LEU A 574 22.08 -4.79 27.70
C LEU A 574 22.54 -3.44 27.15
N ILE A 575 23.82 -3.13 27.37
CA ILE A 575 24.57 -2.14 26.60
C ILE A 575 25.64 -2.86 25.79
N ARG A 576 25.75 -2.53 24.50
CA ARG A 576 26.76 -3.08 23.59
C ARG A 576 27.59 -1.97 22.98
N ASN A 577 28.91 -2.08 23.07
CA ASN A 577 29.82 -1.17 22.39
C ASN A 577 29.83 -1.47 20.88
N LEU A 578 29.62 -0.46 20.05
CA LEU A 578 29.50 -0.65 18.60
C LEU A 578 30.83 -0.99 17.91
N LYS A 579 31.98 -0.68 18.54
CA LYS A 579 33.30 -0.91 17.97
C LYS A 579 33.90 -2.24 18.43
N SER A 580 33.88 -2.51 19.73
CA SER A 580 34.47 -3.74 20.30
C SER A 580 33.51 -4.93 20.32
N ASN A 581 32.20 -4.68 20.18
CA ASN A 581 31.14 -5.68 20.40
C ASN A 581 31.02 -6.20 21.84
N ASP A 582 31.69 -5.56 22.80
CA ASP A 582 31.56 -5.92 24.20
C ASP A 582 30.16 -5.61 24.73
N GLU A 583 29.59 -6.54 25.49
CA GLU A 583 28.28 -6.40 26.11
C GLU A 583 28.37 -6.36 27.63
N LYS A 584 27.55 -5.51 28.24
CA LYS A 584 27.35 -5.46 29.68
C LYS A 584 25.87 -5.49 30.02
N GLU A 585 25.52 -6.29 31.02
CA GLU A 585 24.18 -6.29 31.61
C GLU A 585 24.00 -5.08 32.54
N VAL A 586 22.99 -4.26 32.24
CA VAL A 586 22.63 -3.08 33.05
C VAL A 586 21.58 -3.47 34.08
N TYR A 587 20.62 -4.30 33.67
CA TYR A 587 19.49 -4.69 34.52
C TYR A 587 18.86 -6.02 34.07
N ARG A 588 18.31 -6.77 35.03
CA ARG A 588 17.63 -8.05 34.80
C ARG A 588 16.27 -8.07 35.50
N PRO A 589 15.16 -7.77 34.79
CA PRO A 589 13.84 -7.94 35.36
C PRO A 589 13.54 -9.42 35.63
N THR A 590 12.64 -9.70 36.58
CA THR A 590 12.10 -11.04 36.79
C THR A 590 11.39 -11.51 35.52
N TYR A 591 11.78 -12.66 34.99
CA TYR A 591 11.12 -13.24 33.83
C TYR A 591 9.76 -13.83 34.22
N ARG A 592 8.74 -13.43 33.48
CA ARG A 592 7.38 -13.98 33.55
C ARG A 592 6.86 -14.15 32.13
N LYS A 593 6.35 -15.35 31.84
CA LYS A 593 5.85 -15.69 30.51
C LYS A 593 4.68 -14.77 30.17
N ASN A 594 4.71 -14.16 28.98
CA ASN A 594 3.74 -13.19 28.46
C ASN A 594 3.74 -11.77 29.07
N ASP A 595 4.62 -11.47 30.04
CA ASP A 595 4.75 -10.11 30.56
C ASP A 595 5.50 -9.23 29.56
N ARG A 596 5.04 -7.99 29.39
CA ARG A 596 5.71 -7.00 28.52
C ARG A 596 6.70 -6.17 29.33
N PHE A 597 7.83 -5.85 28.71
CA PHE A 597 8.84 -4.98 29.27
C PHE A 597 9.37 -4.05 28.18
N GLN A 598 9.39 -2.75 28.47
CA GLN A 598 9.91 -1.71 27.60
C GLN A 598 10.78 -0.75 28.41
N CYS A 599 11.71 -0.07 27.75
CA CYS A 599 12.49 0.99 28.35
C CYS A 599 12.75 2.13 27.36
N ALA A 600 13.09 3.30 27.90
CA ALA A 600 13.63 4.43 27.15
C ALA A 600 14.76 5.10 27.96
N LEU A 601 15.85 5.47 27.29
CA LEU A 601 16.97 6.18 27.89
C LEU A 601 16.68 7.69 27.95
N SER A 602 17.07 8.35 29.02
CA SER A 602 16.97 9.80 29.15
C SER A 602 17.91 10.50 28.13
N PRO A 603 17.57 11.70 27.62
CA PRO A 603 18.41 12.40 26.65
C PRO A 603 19.84 12.65 27.14
N ASP A 604 20.02 12.81 28.45
CA ASP A 604 21.34 12.98 29.08
C ASP A 604 22.10 11.66 29.34
N GLY A 605 21.48 10.52 29.02
CA GLY A 605 22.05 9.18 29.15
C GLY A 605 22.20 8.67 30.58
N LYS A 606 21.65 9.34 31.59
CA LYS A 606 21.88 8.99 33.00
C LYS A 606 20.84 8.04 33.57
N GLN A 607 19.65 7.96 33.00
CA GLN A 607 18.54 7.20 33.56
C GLN A 607 17.75 6.45 32.49
N PHE A 608 17.21 5.30 32.85
CA PHE A 608 16.17 4.61 32.13
C PHE A 608 14.84 4.81 32.83
N VAL A 609 13.79 5.02 32.04
CA VAL A 609 12.42 4.72 32.47
C VAL A 609 12.09 3.32 31.98
N LEU A 610 11.54 2.49 32.86
CA LEU A 610 11.20 1.10 32.61
C LEU A 610 9.70 0.90 32.81
N GLN A 611 9.04 0.21 31.90
CA GLN A 611 7.65 -0.22 32.05
C GLN A 611 7.62 -1.73 32.14
N SER A 612 6.95 -2.23 33.17
CA SER A 612 6.63 -3.64 33.33
C SER A 612 5.12 -3.82 33.34
N PHE A 613 4.62 -4.73 32.52
CA PHE A 613 3.21 -5.13 32.52
C PHE A 613 3.09 -6.58 32.99
N ILE A 614 2.43 -6.78 34.12
CA ILE A 614 2.18 -8.09 34.71
C ILE A 614 0.81 -8.57 34.26
N ARG A 615 0.78 -9.53 33.31
CA ARG A 615 -0.47 -9.95 32.66
C ARG A 615 -1.44 -10.62 33.63
N LYS A 616 -0.94 -11.36 34.62
CA LYS A 616 -1.78 -12.10 35.59
C LYS A 616 -2.68 -11.16 36.41
N ASP A 617 -2.16 -9.98 36.72
CA ASP A 617 -2.81 -9.03 37.61
C ASP A 617 -3.35 -7.81 36.84
N TYR A 618 -3.20 -7.77 35.51
CA TYR A 618 -3.46 -6.61 34.65
C TYR A 618 -2.80 -5.31 35.17
N GLN A 619 -1.65 -5.43 35.85
CA GLN A 619 -0.98 -4.30 36.45
C GLN A 619 0.18 -3.81 35.61
N MET A 620 0.16 -2.53 35.27
CA MET A 620 1.31 -1.80 34.76
C MET A 620 2.03 -1.06 35.91
N ALA A 621 3.36 -1.10 35.88
CA ALA A 621 4.20 -0.28 36.74
C ALA A 621 5.34 0.39 35.95
N ILE A 622 5.66 1.63 36.33
CA ILE A 622 6.74 2.44 35.77
C ILE A 622 7.81 2.61 36.84
N HIS A 623 9.07 2.39 36.44
CA HIS A 623 10.23 2.51 37.31
C HIS A 623 11.29 3.41 36.66
N ILE A 624 12.15 4.00 37.48
CA ILE A 624 13.40 4.64 37.05
C ILE A 624 14.59 3.80 37.48
N LEU A 625 15.60 3.72 36.62
CA LEU A 625 16.85 3.00 36.85
C LEU A 625 18.04 3.88 36.42
N PRO A 626 19.13 4.00 37.20
CA PRO A 626 20.36 4.63 36.72
C PRO A 626 20.98 3.87 35.55
N ALA A 627 21.44 4.57 34.51
CA ALA A 627 22.05 3.94 33.33
C ALA A 627 23.37 3.22 33.63
N SER A 628 24.03 3.56 34.74
CA SER A 628 25.17 2.82 35.29
C SER A 628 24.82 1.43 35.83
N GLY A 629 23.53 1.10 35.93
CA GLY A 629 22.98 -0.05 36.62
C GLY A 629 22.63 0.26 38.09
N GLY A 630 21.94 -0.67 38.74
CA GLY A 630 21.55 -0.56 40.15
C GLY A 630 20.12 -1.03 40.42
N VAL A 631 19.52 -0.49 41.48
CA VAL A 631 18.15 -0.81 41.90
C VAL A 631 17.16 0.09 41.17
N ALA A 632 16.16 -0.52 40.52
CA ALA A 632 15.06 0.21 39.92
C ALA A 632 14.11 0.72 41.01
N ARG A 633 13.74 2.01 40.94
CA ARG A 633 12.80 2.67 41.85
C ARG A 633 11.44 2.82 41.16
N GLU A 634 10.39 2.29 41.77
CA GLU A 634 9.01 2.48 41.28
C GLU A 634 8.61 3.96 41.38
N LEU A 635 8.04 4.49 40.30
CA LEU A 635 7.46 5.83 40.24
C LEU A 635 5.94 5.79 40.28
N TYR A 636 5.36 4.77 39.63
CA TYR A 636 3.94 4.70 39.39
C TYR A 636 3.50 3.25 39.22
N ARG A 637 2.29 2.96 39.71
CA ARG A 637 1.60 1.70 39.51
C ARG A 637 0.13 1.98 39.28
N GLU A 638 -0.39 1.41 38.19
CA GLU A 638 -1.77 1.53 37.80
C GLU A 638 -2.66 0.78 38.81
N LYS A 639 -3.76 1.42 39.24
CA LYS A 639 -4.65 0.88 40.27
C LYS A 639 -5.85 0.10 39.71
N ASP A 640 -6.17 0.29 38.43
CA ASP A 640 -7.35 -0.29 37.78
C ASP A 640 -6.95 -1.29 36.67
N ASN A 641 -7.77 -2.33 36.46
CA ASN A 641 -7.56 -3.40 35.46
C ASN A 641 -7.78 -2.92 33.99
N GLU A 642 -7.50 -1.65 33.70
CA GLU A 642 -7.59 -1.15 32.33
C GLU A 642 -6.32 -1.51 31.57
N SER A 643 -6.49 -2.21 30.44
CA SER A 643 -5.38 -2.62 29.58
C SER A 643 -4.82 -1.41 28.82
N SER A 644 -3.97 -0.59 29.47
CA SER A 644 -3.28 0.51 28.80
C SER A 644 -1.90 0.05 28.28
N SER A 645 -1.74 0.03 26.96
CA SER A 645 -0.42 -0.18 26.34
C SER A 645 0.24 1.18 26.10
N LEU A 646 1.00 1.67 27.06
CA LEU A 646 1.77 2.91 26.91
C LEU A 646 3.07 2.68 26.13
N VAL A 647 3.51 3.71 25.40
CA VAL A 647 4.89 3.84 24.90
C VAL A 647 5.59 4.83 25.82
N LEU A 648 6.76 4.45 26.34
CA LEU A 648 7.56 5.34 27.18
C LEU A 648 8.45 6.23 26.31
N THR A 649 8.51 7.51 26.65
CA THR A 649 9.50 8.44 26.10
C THR A 649 9.85 9.48 27.16
N TRP A 650 10.98 10.16 26.96
CA TRP A 650 11.40 11.29 27.77
C TRP A 650 11.09 12.59 27.04
N SER A 651 10.76 13.64 27.78
CA SER A 651 10.84 14.99 27.24
C SER A 651 12.30 15.35 26.96
N LYS A 652 12.52 16.37 26.14
CA LYS A 652 13.86 16.79 25.73
C LYS A 652 14.66 17.46 26.86
N ASP A 653 13.97 18.04 27.83
CA ASP A 653 14.51 18.88 28.90
C ASP A 653 15.07 18.12 30.11
#